data_AF-A0AAQ3HZZ7-F1
#
_entry.id   AF-A0AAQ3HZZ7-F1
#
_cell.length_a   1.000
_cell.length_b   1.000
_cell.length_c   1.000
_cell.angle_alpha   90.00
_cell.angle_beta   90.00
_cell.angle_gamma   90.00
#
_symmetry.space_group_name_H-M   'P 1'
#
loop_
_entity.id
_entity.type
_entity.pdbx_description
1 polymer ?
#
loop_
_entity_poly.entity_id
_entity_poly.type
_entity_poly.pdbx_seq_one_letter_code
_entity_poly.pdbx_strand_id
1 'polypeptide(L)'
;MKKLLTLLTISTLLVIPTSTSFLINKDSNVTRVTYYSDNNNQVESKINEIWNEDFKSQLDSAKKFKWILEELKEKLKANKFDSVDIKLEKESEQNNRFKFSDSDQKFVIKVNGKTISLETGTVKKAWKPMKFKGKHNNNETTNSKENEFDASTWNDQNFEVYEIGYYDNGSEIQAIKLPHGVVKVPNTLPKEITSTRELFDSAIHFNDSNVKNWDVSNVKDMQSMFDGAKEFNQDLDKWNTSNVTDMSFMFRSASAFNGKISNWNTSKVNTMSEMFKEAKNFNQDINTKITKDKNKYSSSWNVSNVNKMQAMFEGATSFNSDLSNWNTSNVTVMRDMFKNATSFNKDISNFDINKVQDFTNIFENATSFNKNISNWLVDDAQLKHFNNKVDDWKSYHKPQSRKKVLKDLEKQLEKSNASYIKTTNLLYDEEITKLIEKHNIDTEKQKIESRITDIWNNDFKNKLDSAKKFKWILEDIKDKLKKEGLLKASEIKLLDSSQEKNRFKFDKSDQKFVIKVNDKQLSLEVGKVSRAWKPVVFKGKTNGERASSKETEWDISYWDDKDFEVYEIGYYDNGSEIQAIKLPKGVAIVPTKLPKEITSTKDMFAYSYQFNDKNIKQWDMSNVENMSGMFLGTDKFNQELDSWNVSSVKNMNQMFLNAKEFNGKIGSWNVENVTDMSSMFLNAIAFNQDLSSWKVKNVKNMNSMFLGATNFNQNLNEWNVENVTDISYMFKNAISFNENITSWKPKNVINMSNMFEGATKFDQDISKWEVSNVKNMQDMFKNAKTFNKNLADWDVSKVSNMHGMFELADKFNGDISKWDTKNVESMSSMFKGATSFNKDISNWNTSKVKDMSYMFSDAINFNQNINTKVKPNKEKTWDVSNVKDMESMFDGAEKFNSELSKWDTSHATNMAKMFKNTKTFNQNIANFNIKNVMFFNNMFENAVSFNQDLSKWSFKHLGDKIKTNTESYDLNARSWTNSWKPDANSTKPVMPQPQPAPKPVEPTPIPPVQPAPSTPETMPTPQPKPVPVEPTPTPPVQPQPAPNKPFIRPLIPIRPINPNDNKITLSEIIKKDQLGEINFRSANEILKKLASLNKDINIYELVVTNITKNSAIVSAHLDSDYIGSVLVSFNIKKPQAIKWEKPIFNTTDDWFLYPVISNNKNIIDPVKPEKPVEPKPDKPNKPTNPSNPITPNKPDKPADNKPTTPTTPTNNKKPEAKKVNNNKAAFIGIGVTLLAIILISSVALILKRKKK
;
A
#
# COMPACT_ATOMS: atom_id res chain seq x y z
N MET A 1 19.96 11.86 -67.93
CA MET A 1 21.00 10.79 -67.90
C MET A 1 21.22 10.41 -66.44
N LYS A 2 21.17 9.12 -66.08
CA LYS A 2 22.20 8.10 -66.34
C LYS A 2 23.54 8.52 -65.76
N LYS A 3 24.10 7.67 -64.87
CA LYS A 3 25.52 7.28 -64.86
C LYS A 3 26.52 8.42 -64.50
N LEU A 4 27.72 8.18 -64.02
CA LEU A 4 28.43 6.96 -63.63
C LEU A 4 29.45 7.36 -62.54
N LEU A 5 30.14 6.37 -61.98
CA LEU A 5 31.18 6.38 -60.93
C LEU A 5 30.64 5.83 -59.59
N THR A 6 30.76 4.54 -59.23
CA THR A 6 31.74 3.49 -59.61
C THR A 6 33.21 3.93 -59.50
N LEU A 7 34.12 3.26 -58.80
CA LEU A 7 34.15 1.88 -58.31
C LEU A 7 35.26 1.77 -57.23
N LEU A 8 35.21 0.70 -56.44
CA LEU A 8 36.28 0.09 -55.61
C LEU A 8 36.48 0.59 -54.15
N THR A 9 36.56 -0.26 -53.10
CA THR A 9 36.17 -1.69 -52.92
C THR A 9 36.23 -2.12 -51.42
N ILE A 10 35.45 -3.17 -51.05
CA ILE A 10 35.74 -4.20 -50.01
C ILE A 10 35.70 -3.73 -48.52
N SER A 11 35.01 -4.39 -47.57
CA SER A 11 34.19 -5.62 -47.61
C SER A 11 33.05 -5.62 -46.56
N THR A 12 31.94 -6.28 -46.88
CA THR A 12 31.03 -6.94 -45.92
C THR A 12 30.10 -7.89 -46.69
N LEU A 13 30.02 -9.16 -46.28
CA LEU A 13 29.17 -10.15 -46.96
C LEU A 13 27.70 -9.96 -46.59
N LEU A 14 26.83 -10.02 -47.60
CA LEU A 14 25.39 -10.23 -47.41
C LEU A 14 24.91 -11.22 -48.47
N VAL A 15 24.30 -12.31 -48.04
CA VAL A 15 23.75 -13.37 -48.91
C VAL A 15 22.32 -13.65 -48.46
N ILE A 16 21.37 -13.51 -49.38
CA ILE A 16 20.32 -14.48 -49.75
C ILE A 16 19.54 -13.86 -50.93
N PRO A 17 19.35 -14.59 -52.04
CA PRO A 17 18.72 -14.04 -53.25
C PRO A 17 17.22 -14.37 -53.35
N THR A 18 16.55 -13.70 -54.28
CA THR A 18 15.30 -14.18 -54.89
C THR A 18 15.62 -15.03 -56.13
N SER A 19 14.88 -16.13 -56.34
CA SER A 19 14.13 -16.46 -57.59
C SER A 19 14.00 -17.96 -57.93
N THR A 20 12.78 -18.32 -58.34
CA THR A 20 12.38 -19.31 -59.39
C THR A 20 12.66 -20.83 -59.28
N SER A 21 11.53 -21.57 -59.27
CA SER A 21 11.14 -22.63 -60.24
C SER A 21 11.24 -24.13 -59.90
N PHE A 22 10.06 -24.76 -60.01
CA PHE A 22 9.74 -26.10 -60.53
C PHE A 22 10.60 -27.33 -60.17
N LEU A 23 9.95 -28.30 -59.50
CA LEU A 23 9.78 -29.65 -60.07
C LEU A 23 8.53 -30.32 -59.46
N ILE A 24 7.66 -30.86 -60.32
CA ILE A 24 6.61 -31.79 -59.91
C ILE A 24 7.25 -33.18 -59.88
N ASN A 25 7.05 -33.94 -58.81
CA ASN A 25 6.85 -35.38 -58.97
C ASN A 25 5.71 -35.85 -58.08
N LYS A 26 5.06 -36.92 -58.52
CA LYS A 26 3.76 -37.39 -58.09
C LYS A 26 3.91 -38.61 -57.16
N ASP A 27 2.82 -38.89 -56.47
CA ASP A 27 2.45 -40.16 -55.86
C ASP A 27 3.16 -40.65 -54.57
N SER A 28 2.27 -41.10 -53.67
CA SER A 28 2.43 -42.10 -52.60
C SER A 28 2.82 -41.66 -51.17
N ASN A 29 1.76 -41.66 -50.35
CA ASN A 29 1.65 -42.32 -49.04
C ASN A 29 2.50 -41.87 -47.82
N VAL A 30 1.76 -41.27 -46.87
CA VAL A 30 1.68 -41.66 -45.44
C VAL A 30 2.89 -41.37 -44.51
N THR A 31 2.57 -40.90 -43.29
CA THR A 31 3.42 -40.78 -42.09
C THR A 31 4.72 -39.95 -42.20
N ARG A 32 4.63 -38.62 -41.96
CA ARG A 32 5.75 -37.87 -41.35
C ARG A 32 5.42 -36.61 -40.53
N VAL A 33 4.18 -36.44 -40.06
CA VAL A 33 3.77 -35.29 -39.23
C VAL A 33 3.84 -35.58 -37.71
N THR A 34 3.90 -36.85 -37.31
CA THR A 34 3.91 -37.29 -35.90
C THR A 34 5.25 -37.16 -35.16
N TYR A 35 6.37 -36.87 -35.84
CA TYR A 35 7.70 -36.90 -35.21
C TYR A 35 8.15 -35.60 -34.52
N TYR A 36 7.35 -34.53 -34.52
CA TYR A 36 7.64 -33.29 -33.77
C TYR A 36 6.68 -33.01 -32.60
N SER A 37 5.49 -33.63 -32.55
CA SER A 37 4.58 -33.52 -31.39
C SER A 37 5.05 -34.37 -30.22
N ASP A 38 5.48 -35.61 -30.50
CA ASP A 38 5.74 -36.60 -29.46
C ASP A 38 7.01 -36.27 -28.67
N ASN A 39 8.05 -35.78 -29.36
CA ASN A 39 9.26 -35.26 -28.69
C ASN A 39 8.95 -34.06 -27.78
N ASN A 40 8.10 -33.12 -28.19
CA ASN A 40 7.75 -31.98 -27.34
C ASN A 40 6.95 -32.37 -26.09
N ASN A 41 6.01 -33.33 -26.22
CA ASN A 41 5.26 -33.85 -25.07
C ASN A 41 6.15 -34.67 -24.12
N GLN A 42 7.11 -35.45 -24.65
CA GLN A 42 8.11 -36.16 -23.83
C GLN A 42 9.03 -35.17 -23.08
N VAL A 43 9.52 -34.13 -23.77
CA VAL A 43 10.33 -33.06 -23.16
C VAL A 43 9.55 -32.35 -22.04
N GLU A 44 8.32 -31.92 -22.30
CA GLU A 44 7.48 -31.25 -21.29
C GLU A 44 7.14 -32.16 -20.11
N SER A 45 6.84 -33.44 -20.36
CA SER A 45 6.65 -34.44 -19.30
C SER A 45 7.91 -34.58 -18.46
N LYS A 46 9.09 -34.68 -19.09
CA LYS A 46 10.36 -34.86 -18.38
C LYS A 46 10.80 -33.60 -17.61
N ILE A 47 10.50 -32.42 -18.14
CA ILE A 47 10.68 -31.15 -17.43
C ILE A 47 9.80 -31.09 -16.18
N ASN A 48 8.53 -31.50 -16.28
CA ASN A 48 7.64 -31.55 -15.12
C ASN A 48 8.05 -32.62 -14.11
N GLU A 49 8.53 -33.78 -14.55
CA GLU A 49 9.11 -34.85 -13.70
C GLU A 49 10.29 -34.30 -12.89
N ILE A 50 11.33 -33.81 -13.58
CA ILE A 50 12.51 -33.18 -12.97
C ILE A 50 12.10 -32.03 -12.03
N TRP A 51 11.17 -31.18 -12.44
CA TRP A 51 10.69 -30.08 -11.60
C TRP A 51 10.06 -30.53 -10.30
N ASN A 52 9.15 -31.51 -10.37
CA ASN A 52 8.43 -32.00 -9.20
C ASN A 52 9.34 -32.78 -8.24
N GLU A 53 10.30 -33.54 -8.76
CA GLU A 53 11.25 -34.32 -7.96
C GLU A 53 12.33 -33.43 -7.33
N ASP A 54 13.03 -32.61 -8.13
CA ASP A 54 14.24 -31.91 -7.69
C ASP A 54 14.02 -30.50 -7.11
N PHE A 55 12.95 -29.79 -7.52
CA PHE A 55 12.81 -28.36 -7.22
C PHE A 55 11.58 -28.02 -6.37
N LYS A 56 10.39 -28.51 -6.74
CA LYS A 56 9.10 -28.00 -6.27
C LYS A 56 8.93 -27.87 -4.75
N SER A 57 9.52 -28.76 -3.95
CA SER A 57 9.47 -28.69 -2.47
C SER A 57 10.86 -28.58 -1.82
N GLN A 58 11.90 -28.34 -2.63
CA GLN A 58 13.29 -28.29 -2.21
C GLN A 58 13.90 -26.88 -2.32
N LEU A 59 13.22 -25.95 -3.01
CA LEU A 59 13.65 -24.56 -3.17
C LEU A 59 13.69 -23.77 -1.85
N ASP A 60 14.80 -23.09 -1.62
CA ASP A 60 14.91 -21.96 -0.68
C ASP A 60 14.80 -20.61 -1.41
N SER A 61 14.46 -19.56 -0.66
CA SER A 61 14.22 -18.22 -1.20
C SER A 61 15.47 -17.47 -1.68
N ALA A 62 16.67 -18.04 -1.58
CA ALA A 62 17.90 -17.46 -2.13
C ALA A 62 18.21 -17.93 -3.56
N LYS A 63 17.60 -19.03 -4.03
CA LYS A 63 17.84 -19.54 -5.39
C LYS A 63 17.22 -18.64 -6.45
N LYS A 64 18.07 -18.18 -7.38
CA LYS A 64 17.71 -17.29 -8.49
C LYS A 64 17.18 -18.06 -9.68
N PHE A 65 16.28 -17.43 -10.43
CA PHE A 65 15.61 -17.97 -11.62
C PHE A 65 16.61 -18.50 -12.66
N LYS A 66 17.75 -17.81 -12.85
CA LYS A 66 18.83 -18.29 -13.71
C LYS A 66 19.46 -19.60 -13.23
N TRP A 67 19.74 -19.74 -11.94
CA TRP A 67 20.35 -20.97 -11.40
C TRP A 67 19.41 -22.16 -11.62
N ILE A 68 18.13 -21.95 -11.33
CA ILE A 68 17.06 -22.95 -11.52
C ILE A 68 16.96 -23.37 -13.00
N LEU A 69 17.08 -22.42 -13.94
CA LEU A 69 17.10 -22.73 -15.38
C LEU A 69 18.30 -23.61 -15.79
N GLU A 70 19.51 -23.28 -15.32
CA GLU A 70 20.72 -24.03 -15.70
C GLU A 70 20.78 -25.42 -15.04
N GLU A 71 20.32 -25.56 -13.79
CA GLU A 71 20.20 -26.86 -13.13
C GLU A 71 19.16 -27.75 -13.85
N LEU A 72 18.04 -27.18 -14.29
CA LEU A 72 17.04 -27.86 -15.12
C LEU A 72 17.62 -28.30 -16.47
N LYS A 73 18.46 -27.48 -17.12
CA LYS A 73 19.17 -27.84 -18.37
C LYS A 73 20.12 -29.02 -18.18
N GLU A 74 20.98 -29.00 -17.17
CA GLU A 74 21.93 -30.10 -16.95
C GLU A 74 21.20 -31.40 -16.59
N LYS A 75 20.11 -31.33 -15.83
CA LYS A 75 19.24 -32.50 -15.56
C LYS A 75 18.53 -33.02 -16.82
N LEU A 76 18.10 -32.16 -17.74
CA LEU A 76 17.57 -32.58 -19.04
C LEU A 76 18.64 -33.24 -19.93
N LYS A 77 19.83 -32.67 -19.97
CA LYS A 77 21.00 -33.21 -20.70
C LYS A 77 21.43 -34.57 -20.16
N ALA A 78 21.46 -34.76 -18.84
CA ALA A 78 21.68 -36.07 -18.23
C ALA A 78 20.61 -37.11 -18.63
N ASN A 79 19.40 -36.65 -18.95
CA ASN A 79 18.29 -37.47 -19.46
C ASN A 79 18.22 -37.53 -21.01
N LYS A 80 19.30 -37.19 -21.73
CA LYS A 80 19.41 -37.22 -23.21
C LYS A 80 18.50 -36.21 -23.96
N PHE A 81 18.19 -35.09 -23.33
CA PHE A 81 17.44 -33.96 -23.92
C PHE A 81 18.31 -32.71 -24.11
N ASP A 82 19.58 -32.91 -24.48
CA ASP A 82 20.61 -31.88 -24.65
C ASP A 82 20.40 -30.96 -25.88
N SER A 83 19.50 -31.31 -26.79
CA SER A 83 19.11 -30.52 -27.96
C SER A 83 17.88 -29.61 -27.77
N VAL A 84 17.34 -29.51 -26.55
CA VAL A 84 16.13 -28.72 -26.24
C VAL A 84 16.45 -27.23 -26.04
N ASP A 85 15.79 -26.33 -26.79
CA ASP A 85 15.88 -24.88 -26.58
C ASP A 85 15.02 -24.48 -25.38
N ILE A 86 15.65 -24.34 -24.21
CA ILE A 86 15.02 -23.96 -22.94
C ILE A 86 15.59 -22.64 -22.39
N LYS A 87 14.72 -21.67 -22.14
CA LYS A 87 15.04 -20.32 -21.65
C LYS A 87 13.93 -19.79 -20.73
N LEU A 88 14.18 -18.72 -19.98
CA LEU A 88 13.10 -18.02 -19.24
C LEU A 88 12.11 -17.40 -20.23
N GLU A 89 10.84 -17.27 -19.84
CA GLU A 89 9.85 -16.55 -20.67
C GLU A 89 10.24 -15.06 -20.83
N LYS A 90 10.78 -14.46 -19.77
CA LYS A 90 11.32 -13.10 -19.74
C LYS A 90 12.75 -13.12 -19.23
N GLU A 91 13.69 -12.83 -20.12
CA GLU A 91 15.13 -12.83 -19.80
C GLU A 91 15.53 -11.75 -18.76
N SER A 92 14.72 -10.69 -18.63
CA SER A 92 14.87 -9.67 -17.59
C SER A 92 14.66 -10.19 -16.16
N GLU A 93 13.91 -11.28 -15.98
CA GLU A 93 13.57 -11.86 -14.68
C GLU A 93 14.63 -12.86 -14.17
N GLN A 94 15.74 -13.07 -14.92
CA GLN A 94 16.77 -14.06 -14.58
C GLN A 94 17.44 -13.90 -13.21
N ASN A 95 17.43 -12.67 -12.68
CA ASN A 95 18.02 -12.34 -11.38
C ASN A 95 16.98 -12.32 -10.24
N ASN A 96 15.72 -12.61 -10.53
CA ASN A 96 14.68 -12.75 -9.51
C ASN A 96 14.92 -14.03 -8.69
N ARG A 97 14.38 -14.02 -7.48
CA ARG A 97 14.37 -15.14 -6.52
C ARG A 97 12.93 -15.33 -6.04
N PHE A 98 12.62 -16.49 -5.50
CA PHE A 98 11.34 -16.66 -4.81
C PHE A 98 11.37 -16.03 -3.41
N LYS A 99 10.22 -15.59 -2.90
CA LYS A 99 10.04 -15.11 -1.53
C LYS A 99 9.40 -16.20 -0.66
N PHE A 100 9.90 -16.44 0.54
CA PHE A 100 9.35 -17.50 1.40
C PHE A 100 7.96 -17.20 1.99
N SER A 101 7.57 -15.92 2.03
CA SER A 101 6.24 -15.44 2.46
C SER A 101 5.15 -15.65 1.42
N ASP A 102 5.54 -15.83 0.15
CA ASP A 102 4.64 -15.76 -0.99
C ASP A 102 4.35 -17.20 -1.43
N SER A 103 3.19 -17.71 -1.08
CA SER A 103 2.64 -18.90 -1.72
C SER A 103 2.11 -18.54 -3.13
N ASP A 104 1.83 -19.51 -3.99
CA ASP A 104 1.47 -19.35 -5.42
C ASP A 104 2.55 -18.81 -6.40
N GLN A 105 3.83 -18.89 -6.05
CA GLN A 105 4.92 -18.53 -6.98
C GLN A 105 5.12 -19.56 -8.12
N LYS A 106 5.51 -19.05 -9.29
CA LYS A 106 5.73 -19.86 -10.51
C LYS A 106 7.03 -19.49 -11.21
N PHE A 107 7.70 -20.51 -11.74
CA PHE A 107 8.86 -20.42 -12.58
C PHE A 107 8.44 -20.59 -14.04
N VAL A 108 8.52 -19.54 -14.85
CA VAL A 108 7.97 -19.53 -16.22
C VAL A 108 9.09 -19.54 -17.25
N ILE A 109 9.09 -20.58 -18.07
CA ILE A 109 10.11 -20.88 -19.08
C ILE A 109 9.48 -21.06 -20.46
N LYS A 110 10.28 -20.92 -21.51
CA LYS A 110 9.95 -21.30 -22.88
C LYS A 110 10.83 -22.46 -23.31
N VAL A 111 10.19 -23.47 -23.87
CA VAL A 111 10.78 -24.74 -24.33
C VAL A 111 10.36 -24.96 -25.77
N ASN A 112 11.32 -24.98 -26.70
CA ASN A 112 11.08 -25.09 -28.14
C ASN A 112 10.00 -24.10 -28.66
N GLY A 113 9.96 -22.90 -28.06
CA GLY A 113 8.97 -21.84 -28.35
C GLY A 113 7.66 -21.88 -27.55
N LYS A 114 7.33 -22.99 -26.86
CA LYS A 114 6.13 -23.14 -26.01
C LYS A 114 6.40 -22.64 -24.59
N THR A 115 5.52 -21.81 -24.02
CA THR A 115 5.61 -21.42 -22.60
C THR A 115 5.17 -22.58 -21.70
N ILE A 116 5.97 -22.90 -20.68
CA ILE A 116 5.67 -23.84 -19.59
C ILE A 116 5.79 -23.07 -18.26
N SER A 117 4.83 -23.24 -17.37
CA SER A 117 4.78 -22.58 -16.06
C SER A 117 4.85 -23.63 -14.96
N LEU A 118 5.94 -23.63 -14.19
CA LEU A 118 6.25 -24.63 -13.18
C LEU A 118 6.01 -24.06 -11.77
N GLU A 119 5.15 -24.70 -10.97
CA GLU A 119 4.73 -24.17 -9.66
C GLU A 119 5.73 -24.53 -8.55
N THR A 120 6.10 -23.59 -7.70
CA THR A 120 7.30 -23.68 -6.84
C THR A 120 7.03 -24.21 -5.42
N GLY A 121 5.87 -24.85 -5.22
CA GLY A 121 5.46 -25.48 -3.96
C GLY A 121 5.63 -24.59 -2.72
N THR A 122 6.26 -25.12 -1.66
CA THR A 122 6.58 -24.32 -0.48
C THR A 122 8.06 -23.93 -0.51
N VAL A 123 8.33 -22.66 -0.82
CA VAL A 123 9.68 -22.10 -0.80
C VAL A 123 10.08 -21.84 0.65
N LYS A 124 11.17 -22.46 1.10
CA LYS A 124 11.67 -22.29 2.47
C LYS A 124 12.31 -20.91 2.64
N LYS A 125 12.20 -20.32 3.84
CA LYS A 125 12.99 -19.14 4.22
C LYS A 125 14.46 -19.50 4.07
N ALA A 126 15.19 -18.78 3.23
CA ALA A 126 16.63 -18.95 3.13
C ALA A 126 17.25 -18.64 4.49
N TRP A 127 17.95 -19.63 5.04
CA TRP A 127 18.70 -19.56 6.26
C TRP A 127 19.97 -20.39 6.08
N LYS A 128 21.11 -19.77 6.34
CA LYS A 128 22.40 -20.45 6.41
C LYS A 128 23.11 -19.97 7.68
N PRO A 129 23.41 -20.86 8.64
CA PRO A 129 24.08 -20.47 9.87
C PRO A 129 25.51 -20.00 9.57
N MET A 130 25.98 -19.01 10.33
CA MET A 130 27.38 -18.61 10.36
C MET A 130 28.19 -19.67 11.12
N LYS A 131 29.40 -20.00 10.65
CA LYS A 131 30.33 -20.87 11.38
C LYS A 131 31.52 -20.08 11.88
N PHE A 132 31.84 -20.21 13.17
CA PHE A 132 32.80 -19.35 13.85
C PHE A 132 33.52 -20.05 15.01
N LYS A 133 34.49 -19.34 15.59
CA LYS A 133 35.23 -19.67 16.81
C LYS A 133 35.49 -18.38 17.60
N GLY A 134 35.26 -18.41 18.90
CA GLY A 134 35.44 -17.27 19.82
C GLY A 134 35.74 -17.72 21.26
N LYS A 135 35.72 -16.79 22.21
CA LYS A 135 35.97 -17.09 23.63
C LYS A 135 34.67 -17.42 24.39
N HIS A 136 33.51 -16.91 23.94
CA HIS A 136 32.19 -17.27 24.47
C HIS A 136 31.78 -18.74 24.22
N ASN A 137 32.49 -19.46 23.35
CA ASN A 137 32.30 -20.89 23.09
C ASN A 137 33.58 -21.72 23.34
N ASN A 138 34.41 -21.33 24.32
CA ASN A 138 35.63 -22.05 24.71
C ASN A 138 36.68 -22.26 23.60
N ASN A 139 36.72 -21.41 22.56
CA ASN A 139 37.53 -21.61 21.35
C ASN A 139 37.19 -22.88 20.55
N GLU A 140 36.00 -23.45 20.74
CA GLU A 140 35.50 -24.53 19.89
C GLU A 140 34.93 -23.98 18.57
N THR A 141 34.67 -24.86 17.59
CA THR A 141 33.94 -24.44 16.37
C THR A 141 32.44 -24.55 16.65
N THR A 142 31.69 -23.49 16.38
CA THR A 142 30.24 -23.45 16.61
C THR A 142 29.52 -22.77 15.45
N ASN A 143 28.22 -23.07 15.33
CA ASN A 143 27.33 -22.51 14.32
C ASN A 143 26.32 -21.57 15.00
N SER A 144 25.93 -20.48 14.35
CA SER A 144 24.82 -19.64 14.83
C SER A 144 23.51 -20.42 14.77
N LYS A 145 22.64 -20.21 15.77
CA LYS A 145 21.32 -20.84 15.85
C LYS A 145 20.30 -20.12 14.97
N GLU A 146 19.23 -20.81 14.65
CA GLU A 146 18.10 -20.21 13.93
C GLU A 146 17.55 -19.01 14.72
N ASN A 147 17.40 -17.87 14.05
CA ASN A 147 17.08 -16.54 14.60
C ASN A 147 18.22 -15.74 15.25
N GLU A 148 19.45 -16.25 15.29
CA GLU A 148 20.65 -15.43 15.59
C GLU A 148 21.10 -14.67 14.33
N PHE A 149 20.37 -13.59 13.99
CA PHE A 149 20.58 -12.77 12.79
C PHE A 149 21.58 -11.62 12.96
N ASP A 150 21.93 -11.30 14.21
CA ASP A 150 22.83 -10.21 14.59
C ASP A 150 23.73 -10.65 15.76
N ALA A 151 25.04 -10.68 15.54
CA ALA A 151 26.06 -11.05 16.53
C ALA A 151 26.76 -9.84 17.16
N SER A 152 26.36 -8.59 16.86
CA SER A 152 26.98 -7.37 17.40
C SER A 152 27.03 -7.31 18.94
N THR A 153 26.10 -8.00 19.61
CA THR A 153 26.02 -8.12 21.07
C THR A 153 27.04 -9.09 21.68
N TRP A 154 27.75 -9.88 20.87
CA TRP A 154 28.70 -10.87 21.37
C TRP A 154 30.05 -10.20 21.63
N ASN A 155 30.36 -9.93 22.90
CA ASN A 155 31.53 -9.19 23.36
C ASN A 155 32.88 -9.94 23.24
N ASP A 156 32.97 -10.88 22.30
CA ASP A 156 34.16 -11.70 22.05
C ASP A 156 35.26 -10.90 21.35
N GLN A 157 36.50 -11.12 21.77
CA GLN A 157 37.71 -10.61 21.13
C GLN A 157 38.38 -11.71 20.30
N ASN A 158 38.98 -11.37 19.16
CA ASN A 158 39.61 -12.30 18.22
C ASN A 158 38.64 -13.35 17.63
N PHE A 159 37.42 -12.94 17.32
CA PHE A 159 36.40 -13.82 16.75
C PHE A 159 36.74 -14.19 15.30
N GLU A 160 36.86 -15.48 15.00
CA GLU A 160 37.15 -15.99 13.65
C GLU A 160 35.89 -16.55 13.00
N VAL A 161 35.52 -16.06 11.81
CA VAL A 161 34.45 -16.63 10.99
C VAL A 161 35.06 -17.50 9.88
N TYR A 162 34.56 -18.72 9.75
CA TYR A 162 34.96 -19.68 8.71
C TYR A 162 33.90 -19.83 7.62
N GLU A 163 32.65 -19.44 7.88
CA GLU A 163 31.57 -19.45 6.91
C GLU A 163 30.58 -18.33 7.22
N ILE A 164 30.42 -17.37 6.29
CA ILE A 164 29.44 -16.29 6.42
C ILE A 164 28.03 -16.90 6.32
N GLY A 165 27.23 -16.66 7.36
CA GLY A 165 25.81 -16.99 7.37
C GLY A 165 24.95 -15.89 6.73
N TYR A 166 23.73 -16.25 6.33
CA TYR A 166 22.77 -15.33 5.75
C TYR A 166 21.33 -15.75 6.03
N TYR A 167 20.40 -14.81 5.91
CA TYR A 167 18.98 -15.04 6.04
C TYR A 167 18.17 -14.19 5.05
N ASP A 168 16.95 -14.64 4.74
CA ASP A 168 15.99 -13.81 4.02
C ASP A 168 15.26 -12.88 4.99
N ASN A 169 15.41 -11.55 4.82
CA ASN A 169 14.71 -10.55 5.63
C ASN A 169 13.30 -10.22 5.09
N GLY A 170 12.85 -10.90 4.02
CA GLY A 170 11.58 -10.67 3.32
C GLY A 170 11.73 -9.80 2.07
N SER A 171 12.75 -8.94 2.02
CA SER A 171 13.10 -8.13 0.85
C SER A 171 14.32 -8.69 0.10
N GLU A 172 15.34 -9.12 0.83
CA GLU A 172 16.65 -9.50 0.29
C GLU A 172 17.33 -10.59 1.12
N ILE A 173 18.37 -11.21 0.54
CA ILE A 173 19.24 -12.15 1.26
C ILE A 173 20.34 -11.34 1.96
N GLN A 174 20.14 -11.15 3.26
CA GLN A 174 20.96 -10.36 4.16
C GLN A 174 22.04 -11.24 4.80
N ALA A 175 23.29 -10.79 4.78
CA ALA A 175 24.36 -11.42 5.55
C ALA A 175 24.15 -11.21 7.06
N ILE A 176 24.44 -12.22 7.89
CA ILE A 176 24.37 -12.10 9.36
C ILE A 176 25.41 -11.07 9.82
N LYS A 177 24.99 -10.08 10.62
CA LYS A 177 25.87 -9.03 11.17
C LYS A 177 26.89 -9.65 12.12
N LEU A 178 28.18 -9.35 11.92
CA LEU A 178 29.29 -9.96 12.66
C LEU A 178 29.53 -9.25 14.01
N PRO A 179 30.14 -9.91 15.01
CA PRO A 179 30.48 -9.26 16.27
C PRO A 179 31.60 -8.22 16.11
N HIS A 180 31.60 -7.20 16.96
CA HIS A 180 32.56 -6.09 16.91
C HIS A 180 34.04 -6.52 17.05
N GLY A 181 34.30 -7.68 17.67
CA GLY A 181 35.66 -8.24 17.79
C GLY A 181 36.04 -9.27 16.72
N VAL A 182 35.37 -9.27 15.56
CA VAL A 182 35.76 -10.12 14.42
C VAL A 182 37.11 -9.70 13.85
N VAL A 183 38.00 -10.68 13.65
CA VAL A 183 39.36 -10.46 13.12
C VAL A 183 39.63 -11.23 11.82
N LYS A 184 38.77 -12.17 11.45
CA LYS A 184 38.99 -13.09 10.33
C LYS A 184 37.67 -13.57 9.72
N VAL A 185 37.65 -13.72 8.39
CA VAL A 185 36.49 -14.18 7.61
C VAL A 185 36.91 -15.15 6.51
N PRO A 186 36.01 -15.96 5.93
CA PRO A 186 36.37 -16.82 4.81
C PRO A 186 36.78 -16.01 3.57
N ASN A 187 37.59 -16.63 2.72
CA ASN A 187 38.07 -16.08 1.46
C ASN A 187 36.99 -15.93 0.35
N THR A 188 35.73 -16.26 0.66
CA THR A 188 34.60 -16.26 -0.29
C THR A 188 33.30 -15.80 0.38
N LEU A 189 32.61 -14.86 -0.24
CA LEU A 189 31.23 -14.51 0.09
C LEU A 189 30.25 -15.50 -0.57
N PRO A 190 29.23 -16.03 0.16
CA PRO A 190 28.15 -16.79 -0.46
C PRO A 190 27.44 -16.02 -1.57
N LYS A 191 27.31 -16.63 -2.76
CA LYS A 191 26.75 -15.98 -3.96
C LYS A 191 25.26 -15.64 -3.83
N GLU A 192 24.57 -16.30 -2.91
CA GLU A 192 23.19 -16.02 -2.52
C GLU A 192 22.98 -14.62 -1.95
N ILE A 193 23.99 -14.04 -1.29
CA ILE A 193 23.87 -12.76 -0.59
C ILE A 193 23.62 -11.62 -1.58
N THR A 194 22.58 -10.84 -1.30
CA THR A 194 22.24 -9.63 -2.06
C THR A 194 22.36 -8.35 -1.23
N SER A 195 22.57 -8.46 0.08
CA SER A 195 22.82 -7.34 0.97
C SER A 195 23.89 -7.67 2.00
N THR A 196 24.88 -6.77 2.10
CA THR A 196 25.95 -6.80 3.11
C THR A 196 25.80 -5.62 4.07
N ARG A 197 24.58 -5.10 4.22
CA ARG A 197 24.25 -4.02 5.16
C ARG A 197 24.78 -4.37 6.55
N GLU A 198 25.48 -3.42 7.16
CA GLU A 198 26.04 -3.50 8.53
C GLU A 198 26.96 -4.70 8.82
N LEU A 199 27.45 -5.43 7.82
CA LEU A 199 28.16 -6.71 8.03
C LEU A 199 29.35 -6.63 9.00
N PHE A 200 30.14 -5.55 8.91
CA PHE A 200 31.27 -5.23 9.78
C PHE A 200 31.06 -3.90 10.54
N ASP A 201 29.81 -3.49 10.76
CA ASP A 201 29.53 -2.28 11.55
C ASP A 201 30.14 -2.41 12.96
N SER A 202 30.89 -1.39 13.35
CA SER A 202 31.65 -1.26 14.59
C SER A 202 32.70 -2.36 14.82
N ALA A 203 33.13 -3.05 13.77
CA ALA A 203 34.20 -4.04 13.82
C ALA A 203 35.61 -3.39 13.87
N ILE A 204 35.94 -2.74 14.98
CA ILE A 204 37.07 -1.81 15.14
C ILE A 204 38.42 -2.38 14.65
N HIS A 205 38.73 -3.64 15.00
CA HIS A 205 39.99 -4.33 14.70
C HIS A 205 39.95 -5.20 13.44
N PHE A 206 38.88 -5.13 12.64
CA PHE A 206 38.74 -5.99 11.47
C PHE A 206 39.56 -5.49 10.28
N ASN A 207 40.51 -6.30 9.81
CA ASN A 207 41.34 -5.99 8.64
C ASN A 207 41.81 -7.23 7.86
N ASP A 208 41.01 -8.30 7.80
CA ASP A 208 41.39 -9.53 7.08
C ASP A 208 41.41 -9.31 5.56
N SER A 209 42.52 -9.66 4.90
CA SER A 209 42.65 -9.55 3.45
C SER A 209 41.81 -10.53 2.63
N ASN A 210 41.14 -11.48 3.26
CA ASN A 210 40.23 -12.43 2.60
C ASN A 210 39.06 -11.74 1.85
N VAL A 211 38.60 -10.55 2.30
CA VAL A 211 37.44 -9.87 1.66
C VAL A 211 37.72 -9.42 0.22
N LYS A 212 38.98 -9.18 -0.14
CA LYS A 212 39.38 -8.74 -1.51
C LYS A 212 39.01 -9.75 -2.60
N ASN A 213 38.82 -11.00 -2.22
CA ASN A 213 38.53 -12.12 -3.12
C ASN A 213 37.02 -12.43 -3.22
N TRP A 214 36.17 -11.66 -2.53
CA TRP A 214 34.73 -11.85 -2.54
C TRP A 214 34.07 -11.43 -3.86
N ASP A 215 33.16 -12.27 -4.36
CA ASP A 215 32.30 -11.97 -5.51
C ASP A 215 31.04 -11.22 -5.04
N VAL A 216 31.13 -9.89 -5.00
CA VAL A 216 30.00 -9.02 -4.64
C VAL A 216 29.06 -8.70 -5.82
N SER A 217 29.18 -9.38 -6.97
CA SER A 217 28.39 -9.07 -8.17
C SER A 217 26.86 -9.19 -8.01
N ASN A 218 26.41 -9.88 -6.96
CA ASN A 218 25.00 -10.05 -6.61
C ASN A 218 24.49 -9.03 -5.59
N VAL A 219 25.36 -8.25 -4.95
CA VAL A 219 25.03 -7.31 -3.88
C VAL A 219 24.38 -6.04 -4.46
N LYS A 220 23.32 -5.58 -3.78
CA LYS A 220 22.53 -4.37 -4.09
C LYS A 220 22.64 -3.30 -2.99
N ASP A 221 22.84 -3.73 -1.75
CA ASP A 221 22.93 -2.84 -0.59
C ASP A 221 24.24 -3.10 0.17
N MET A 222 24.99 -2.02 0.41
CA MET A 222 26.24 -1.97 1.15
C MET A 222 26.18 -0.91 2.28
N GLN A 223 24.98 -0.49 2.69
CA GLN A 223 24.77 0.51 3.75
C GLN A 223 25.49 0.12 5.04
N SER A 224 26.30 1.03 5.58
CA SER A 224 27.08 0.85 6.82
C SER A 224 27.97 -0.40 6.86
N MET A 225 28.34 -1.00 5.72
CA MET A 225 29.02 -2.31 5.68
C MET A 225 30.31 -2.37 6.51
N PHE A 226 31.08 -1.28 6.58
CA PHE A 226 32.31 -1.11 7.36
C PHE A 226 32.26 0.17 8.22
N ASP A 227 31.06 0.61 8.63
CA ASP A 227 30.94 1.74 9.57
C ASP A 227 31.70 1.40 10.87
N GLY A 228 32.47 2.32 11.44
CA GLY A 228 33.25 2.08 12.65
C GLY A 228 34.40 1.07 12.55
N ALA A 229 34.67 0.46 11.39
CA ALA A 229 35.77 -0.50 11.19
C ALA A 229 37.13 0.21 11.06
N LYS A 230 37.61 0.79 12.18
CA LYS A 230 38.70 1.78 12.23
C LYS A 230 40.02 1.32 11.62
N GLU A 231 40.35 0.03 11.71
CA GLU A 231 41.60 -0.56 11.18
C GLU A 231 41.48 -1.12 9.76
N PHE A 232 40.27 -1.19 9.19
CA PHE A 232 40.03 -1.81 7.89
C PHE A 232 40.70 -1.05 6.74
N ASN A 233 41.55 -1.72 5.96
CA ASN A 233 42.31 -1.11 4.86
C ASN A 233 42.70 -2.14 3.76
N GLN A 234 41.70 -2.81 3.16
CA GLN A 234 41.94 -3.83 2.12
C GLN A 234 41.68 -3.32 0.70
N ASP A 235 42.47 -3.78 -0.27
CA ASP A 235 42.28 -3.52 -1.71
C ASP A 235 41.00 -4.23 -2.20
N LEU A 236 39.99 -3.48 -2.63
CA LEU A 236 38.69 -4.00 -3.09
C LEU A 236 38.45 -3.73 -4.57
N ASP A 237 39.49 -3.40 -5.34
CA ASP A 237 39.35 -2.87 -6.71
C ASP A 237 38.76 -3.89 -7.70
N LYS A 238 38.86 -5.18 -7.35
CA LYS A 238 38.31 -6.31 -8.12
C LYS A 238 36.79 -6.52 -7.92
N TRP A 239 36.16 -5.81 -6.98
CA TRP A 239 34.74 -5.98 -6.67
C TRP A 239 33.84 -5.43 -7.79
N ASN A 240 32.91 -6.28 -8.27
CA ASN A 240 31.91 -5.88 -9.25
C ASN A 240 30.69 -5.23 -8.57
N THR A 241 30.75 -3.92 -8.36
CA THR A 241 29.68 -3.14 -7.71
C THR A 241 28.52 -2.72 -8.63
N SER A 242 28.46 -3.21 -9.88
CA SER A 242 27.50 -2.76 -10.91
C SER A 242 26.00 -3.04 -10.63
N ASN A 243 25.66 -3.67 -9.51
CA ASN A 243 24.30 -3.89 -9.03
C ASN A 243 23.95 -3.13 -7.74
N VAL A 244 24.91 -2.44 -7.13
CA VAL A 244 24.73 -1.70 -5.87
C VAL A 244 23.92 -0.42 -6.11
N THR A 245 22.95 -0.17 -5.22
CA THR A 245 22.03 0.96 -5.25
C THR A 245 22.14 1.88 -4.04
N ASP A 246 22.63 1.38 -2.90
CA ASP A 246 22.91 2.17 -1.69
C ASP A 246 24.34 1.89 -1.18
N MET A 247 25.11 2.94 -0.94
CA MET A 247 26.46 2.92 -0.35
C MET A 247 26.57 3.90 0.84
N SER A 248 25.45 4.29 1.44
CA SER A 248 25.41 5.27 2.53
C SER A 248 26.14 4.72 3.76
N PHE A 249 26.94 5.55 4.43
CA PHE A 249 27.74 5.20 5.62
C PHE A 249 28.77 4.06 5.43
N MET A 250 29.00 3.56 4.20
CA MET A 250 29.70 2.30 3.95
C MET A 250 31.09 2.18 4.61
N PHE A 251 31.87 3.26 4.65
CA PHE A 251 33.18 3.37 5.31
C PHE A 251 33.20 4.51 6.34
N ARG A 252 32.06 4.85 6.92
CA ARG A 252 32.01 5.89 7.96
C ARG A 252 32.88 5.47 9.14
N SER A 253 33.66 6.38 9.70
CA SER A 253 34.61 6.15 10.79
C SER A 253 35.68 5.04 10.54
N ALA A 254 35.82 4.52 9.32
CA ALA A 254 36.85 3.57 8.94
C ALA A 254 38.20 4.29 8.75
N SER A 255 38.76 4.79 9.84
CA SER A 255 39.85 5.79 9.83
C SER A 255 41.11 5.38 9.05
N ALA A 256 41.46 4.10 9.05
CA ALA A 256 42.62 3.57 8.33
C ALA A 256 42.36 3.32 6.84
N PHE A 257 41.10 3.33 6.39
CA PHE A 257 40.73 2.87 5.06
C PHE A 257 41.29 3.76 3.95
N ASN A 258 42.15 3.16 3.13
CA ASN A 258 42.67 3.72 1.88
C ASN A 258 42.84 2.60 0.83
N GLY A 259 42.00 1.57 0.90
CA GLY A 259 42.03 0.43 0.00
C GLY A 259 41.49 0.78 -1.38
N LYS A 260 42.15 0.30 -2.45
CA LYS A 260 41.78 0.65 -3.83
C LYS A 260 40.34 0.25 -4.16
N ILE A 261 39.64 1.15 -4.85
CA ILE A 261 38.24 1.00 -5.30
C ILE A 261 37.99 1.66 -6.68
N SER A 262 39.05 1.99 -7.43
CA SER A 262 39.01 2.82 -8.64
C SER A 262 38.21 2.25 -9.81
N ASN A 263 38.04 0.94 -9.88
CA ASN A 263 37.31 0.25 -10.94
C ASN A 263 35.83 -0.03 -10.60
N TRP A 264 35.34 0.42 -9.44
CA TRP A 264 33.93 0.24 -9.03
C TRP A 264 32.94 0.91 -9.97
N ASN A 265 31.86 0.21 -10.31
CA ASN A 265 30.80 0.73 -11.17
C ASN A 265 29.61 1.21 -10.33
N THR A 266 29.56 2.51 -10.05
CA THR A 266 28.53 3.15 -9.23
C THR A 266 27.29 3.62 -10.02
N SER A 267 27.14 3.23 -11.29
CA SER A 267 26.08 3.76 -12.19
C SER A 267 24.63 3.51 -11.76
N LYS A 268 24.37 2.65 -10.76
CA LYS A 268 23.05 2.42 -10.17
C LYS A 268 22.88 2.97 -8.75
N VAL A 269 23.93 3.58 -8.18
CA VAL A 269 23.92 4.08 -6.81
C VAL A 269 23.09 5.37 -6.74
N ASN A 270 22.12 5.38 -5.83
CA ASN A 270 21.19 6.50 -5.63
C ASN A 270 21.66 7.44 -4.50
N THR A 271 22.41 6.93 -3.53
CA THR A 271 22.90 7.69 -2.36
C THR A 271 24.30 7.21 -1.95
N MET A 272 25.17 8.18 -1.64
CA MET A 272 26.51 7.98 -1.06
C MET A 272 26.68 8.82 0.22
N SER A 273 25.56 9.06 0.92
CA SER A 273 25.51 9.87 2.13
C SER A 273 26.48 9.33 3.18
N GLU A 274 27.37 10.18 3.71
CA GLU A 274 28.37 9.83 4.74
C GLU A 274 29.32 8.66 4.38
N MET A 275 29.44 8.29 3.09
CA MET A 275 30.14 7.07 2.66
C MET A 275 31.60 6.97 3.17
N PHE A 276 32.35 8.08 3.21
CA PHE A 276 33.73 8.15 3.69
C PHE A 276 33.90 9.14 4.86
N LYS A 277 32.81 9.42 5.59
CA LYS A 277 32.86 10.33 6.74
C LYS A 277 33.83 9.79 7.80
N GLU A 278 34.77 10.59 8.29
CA GLU A 278 35.85 10.22 9.22
C GLU A 278 36.78 9.09 8.73
N ALA A 279 36.77 8.76 7.42
CA ALA A 279 37.74 7.86 6.79
C ALA A 279 39.07 8.61 6.54
N LYS A 280 39.77 8.92 7.65
CA LYS A 280 40.88 9.90 7.70
C LYS A 280 41.98 9.68 6.67
N ASN A 281 42.34 8.43 6.38
CA ASN A 281 43.39 8.07 5.43
C ASN A 281 42.93 7.94 3.98
N PHE A 282 41.62 8.01 3.69
CA PHE A 282 41.08 7.69 2.37
C PHE A 282 41.50 8.71 1.31
N ASN A 283 42.17 8.26 0.24
CA ASN A 283 42.62 9.11 -0.86
C ASN A 283 42.76 8.34 -2.20
N GLN A 284 41.81 7.47 -2.51
CA GLN A 284 41.85 6.67 -3.74
C GLN A 284 41.33 7.42 -4.96
N ASP A 285 41.83 7.06 -6.16
CA ASP A 285 41.32 7.57 -7.44
C ASP A 285 39.89 7.05 -7.65
N ILE A 286 38.92 7.96 -7.56
CA ILE A 286 37.48 7.70 -7.70
C ILE A 286 36.86 8.59 -8.78
N ASN A 287 37.66 9.09 -9.73
CA ASN A 287 37.14 9.87 -10.84
C ASN A 287 36.37 8.99 -11.83
N THR A 288 35.36 9.52 -12.52
CA THR A 288 34.62 8.76 -13.53
C THR A 288 35.55 8.39 -14.69
N LYS A 289 35.67 7.10 -15.01
CA LYS A 289 36.48 6.58 -16.13
C LYS A 289 35.61 5.75 -17.06
N ILE A 290 35.65 6.05 -18.36
CA ILE A 290 34.98 5.26 -19.39
C ILE A 290 36.02 4.39 -20.10
N THR A 291 35.90 3.07 -19.93
CA THR A 291 36.73 2.08 -20.59
C THR A 291 35.96 1.40 -21.72
N LYS A 292 36.66 1.00 -22.79
CA LYS A 292 36.10 0.31 -23.94
C LYS A 292 36.81 -1.04 -24.11
N ASP A 293 36.09 -2.13 -23.90
CA ASP A 293 36.56 -3.49 -24.18
C ASP A 293 35.66 -4.15 -25.24
N LYS A 294 36.25 -4.67 -26.32
CA LYS A 294 35.56 -5.45 -27.38
C LYS A 294 34.19 -4.90 -27.81
N ASN A 295 34.12 -3.59 -28.07
CA ASN A 295 32.92 -2.81 -28.43
C ASN A 295 31.86 -2.60 -27.34
N LYS A 296 32.13 -3.00 -26.09
CA LYS A 296 31.33 -2.67 -24.91
C LYS A 296 31.97 -1.51 -24.15
N TYR A 297 31.16 -0.53 -23.74
CA TYR A 297 31.59 0.56 -22.88
C TYR A 297 31.23 0.24 -21.42
N SER A 298 32.17 0.48 -20.52
CA SER A 298 31.99 0.38 -19.06
C SER A 298 32.42 1.68 -18.40
N SER A 299 31.70 2.12 -17.38
CA SER A 299 32.04 3.30 -16.59
C SER A 299 32.32 2.91 -15.14
N SER A 300 33.53 3.17 -14.63
CA SER A 300 33.75 3.24 -13.19
C SER A 300 33.37 4.62 -12.66
N TRP A 301 32.97 4.70 -11.38
CA TRP A 301 32.62 5.93 -10.68
C TRP A 301 31.65 6.87 -11.40
N ASN A 302 30.64 6.31 -12.07
CA ASN A 302 29.57 7.08 -12.70
C ASN A 302 28.51 7.49 -11.67
N VAL A 303 28.65 8.69 -11.11
CA VAL A 303 27.75 9.24 -10.08
C VAL A 303 26.45 9.87 -10.62
N SER A 304 26.14 9.75 -11.91
CA SER A 304 25.02 10.49 -12.55
C SER A 304 23.62 10.17 -12.02
N ASN A 305 23.42 9.05 -11.31
CA ASN A 305 22.16 8.70 -10.64
C ASN A 305 22.13 9.04 -9.14
N VAL A 306 23.24 9.51 -8.56
CA VAL A 306 23.33 9.85 -7.13
C VAL A 306 22.56 11.15 -6.87
N ASN A 307 21.62 11.10 -5.91
CA ASN A 307 20.81 12.26 -5.51
C ASN A 307 21.23 12.88 -4.16
N LYS A 308 22.00 12.17 -3.32
CA LYS A 308 22.52 12.63 -2.03
C LYS A 308 24.00 12.30 -1.87
N MET A 309 24.80 13.34 -1.59
CA MET A 309 26.24 13.28 -1.27
C MET A 309 26.56 14.00 0.06
N GLN A 310 25.56 14.14 0.93
CA GLN A 310 25.70 14.80 2.24
C GLN A 310 26.83 14.16 3.06
N ALA A 311 27.73 14.97 3.61
CA ALA A 311 28.87 14.57 4.44
C ALA A 311 29.74 13.45 3.86
N MET A 312 29.75 13.26 2.53
CA MET A 312 30.39 12.09 1.88
C MET A 312 31.88 11.94 2.24
N PHE A 313 32.62 13.05 2.39
CA PHE A 313 34.02 13.09 2.80
C PHE A 313 34.24 13.93 4.06
N GLU A 314 33.20 14.11 4.90
CA GLU A 314 33.32 14.89 6.14
C GLU A 314 34.41 14.27 7.04
N GLY A 315 35.48 14.97 7.38
CA GLY A 315 36.57 14.44 8.21
C GLY A 315 37.52 13.45 7.52
N ALA A 316 37.41 13.26 6.21
CA ALA A 316 38.38 12.49 5.41
C ALA A 316 39.66 13.32 5.19
N THR A 317 40.46 13.50 6.25
CA THR A 317 41.57 14.46 6.31
C THR A 317 42.63 14.33 5.22
N SER A 318 42.88 13.12 4.71
CA SER A 318 43.85 12.86 3.63
C SER A 318 43.25 12.91 2.23
N PHE A 319 41.92 13.04 2.08
CA PHE A 319 41.26 12.96 0.79
C PHE A 319 41.61 14.16 -0.10
N ASN A 320 42.20 13.88 -1.25
CA ASN A 320 42.62 14.87 -2.24
C ASN A 320 42.64 14.24 -3.65
N SER A 321 41.59 13.48 -3.97
CA SER A 321 41.47 12.74 -5.23
C SER A 321 40.70 13.53 -6.28
N ASP A 322 41.02 13.32 -7.55
CA ASP A 322 40.39 14.04 -8.67
C ASP A 322 38.95 13.59 -8.90
N LEU A 323 38.05 14.54 -9.18
CA LEU A 323 36.60 14.35 -9.36
C LEU A 323 36.10 15.03 -10.66
N SER A 324 37.01 15.50 -11.51
CA SER A 324 36.73 16.34 -12.69
C SER A 324 35.80 15.76 -13.76
N ASN A 325 35.52 14.45 -13.75
CA ASN A 325 34.57 13.80 -14.67
C ASN A 325 33.21 13.47 -14.03
N TRP A 326 32.99 13.81 -12.76
CA TRP A 326 31.74 13.54 -12.07
C TRP A 326 30.58 14.37 -12.63
N ASN A 327 29.47 13.69 -12.98
CA ASN A 327 28.22 14.32 -13.36
C ASN A 327 27.29 14.43 -12.14
N THR A 328 27.26 15.60 -11.51
CA THR A 328 26.45 15.87 -10.30
C THR A 328 25.05 16.41 -10.60
N SER A 329 24.60 16.43 -11.87
CA SER A 329 23.34 17.08 -12.30
C SER A 329 22.05 16.55 -11.66
N ASN A 330 22.09 15.42 -10.94
CA ASN A 330 20.97 14.87 -10.17
C ASN A 330 21.13 15.00 -8.65
N VAL A 331 22.27 15.51 -8.16
CA VAL A 331 22.52 15.71 -6.73
C VAL A 331 21.66 16.86 -6.21
N THR A 332 20.99 16.63 -5.08
CA THR A 332 20.11 17.59 -4.41
C THR A 332 20.64 18.06 -3.06
N VAL A 333 21.57 17.32 -2.44
CA VAL A 333 22.15 17.63 -1.12
C VAL A 333 23.67 17.38 -1.16
N MET A 334 24.46 18.42 -0.89
CA MET A 334 25.93 18.40 -0.73
C MET A 334 26.39 19.01 0.61
N ARG A 335 25.47 19.17 1.58
CA ARG A 335 25.78 19.64 2.94
C ARG A 335 26.95 18.85 3.55
N ASP A 336 27.86 19.55 4.23
CA ASP A 336 29.04 19.02 4.93
C ASP A 336 30.00 18.17 4.04
N MET A 337 29.82 18.12 2.70
CA MET A 337 30.45 17.10 1.82
C MET A 337 31.98 17.00 1.93
N PHE A 338 32.70 18.12 2.09
CA PHE A 338 34.16 18.18 2.31
C PHE A 338 34.52 18.88 3.63
N LYS A 339 33.59 18.95 4.57
CA LYS A 339 33.84 19.54 5.90
C LYS A 339 34.96 18.78 6.60
N ASN A 340 35.89 19.48 7.23
CA ASN A 340 37.09 18.91 7.87
C ASN A 340 37.99 18.05 6.93
N ALA A 341 37.78 18.04 5.60
CA ALA A 341 38.64 17.35 4.64
C ALA A 341 39.92 18.17 4.38
N THR A 342 40.79 18.24 5.38
CA THR A 342 41.88 19.24 5.46
C THR A 342 42.87 19.21 4.29
N SER A 343 43.06 18.06 3.61
CA SER A 343 43.94 17.94 2.43
C SER A 343 43.25 18.17 1.09
N PHE A 344 41.92 18.29 1.04
CA PHE A 344 41.19 18.34 -0.23
C PHE A 344 41.49 19.63 -1.00
N ASN A 345 42.10 19.50 -2.18
CA ASN A 345 42.42 20.62 -3.05
C ASN A 345 42.45 20.20 -4.53
N LYS A 346 41.33 19.64 -5.01
CA LYS A 346 41.11 19.34 -6.43
C LYS A 346 40.06 20.26 -7.05
N ASP A 347 40.17 20.42 -8.36
CA ASP A 347 39.24 21.24 -9.12
C ASP A 347 37.92 20.49 -9.30
N ILE A 348 36.83 21.15 -8.90
CA ILE A 348 35.45 20.66 -8.97
C ILE A 348 34.54 21.71 -9.61
N SER A 349 35.12 22.72 -10.27
CA SER A 349 34.39 23.74 -11.02
C SER A 349 33.42 23.14 -12.05
N ASN A 350 33.71 21.94 -12.57
CA ASN A 350 32.87 21.17 -13.49
C ASN A 350 31.55 20.64 -12.90
N PHE A 351 31.36 20.64 -11.58
CA PHE A 351 30.14 20.10 -10.96
C PHE A 351 28.90 20.88 -11.40
N ASP A 352 27.90 20.19 -11.93
CA ASP A 352 26.56 20.74 -12.11
C ASP A 352 25.88 20.82 -10.74
N ILE A 353 25.73 22.06 -10.26
CA ILE A 353 25.14 22.40 -8.96
C ILE A 353 23.67 22.83 -9.05
N ASN A 354 23.05 22.86 -10.24
CA ASN A 354 21.77 23.54 -10.46
C ASN A 354 20.57 22.92 -9.72
N LYS A 355 20.68 21.66 -9.27
CA LYS A 355 19.66 20.97 -8.46
C LYS A 355 19.99 20.91 -6.96
N VAL A 356 21.18 21.35 -6.55
CA VAL A 356 21.63 21.25 -5.16
C VAL A 356 20.95 22.32 -4.32
N GLN A 357 20.14 21.86 -3.37
CA GLN A 357 19.33 22.69 -2.48
C GLN A 357 20.12 23.12 -1.24
N ASP A 358 20.99 22.23 -0.74
CA ASP A 358 21.74 22.42 0.51
C ASP A 358 23.26 22.24 0.29
N PHE A 359 23.99 23.34 0.51
CA PHE A 359 25.46 23.49 0.50
C PHE A 359 26.05 23.75 1.89
N THR A 360 25.24 23.63 2.95
CA THR A 360 25.62 24.05 4.31
C THR A 360 26.98 23.46 4.70
N ASN A 361 27.94 24.31 5.06
CA ASN A 361 29.28 23.94 5.51
C ASN A 361 30.11 23.05 4.56
N ILE A 362 29.84 23.06 3.24
CA ILE A 362 30.48 22.15 2.27
C ILE A 362 32.03 22.12 2.34
N PHE A 363 32.70 23.23 2.65
CA PHE A 363 34.16 23.33 2.81
C PHE A 363 34.59 23.77 4.22
N GLU A 364 33.73 23.64 5.23
CA GLU A 364 34.03 24.12 6.59
C GLU A 364 35.28 23.40 7.12
N ASN A 365 36.33 24.15 7.46
CA ASN A 365 37.65 23.62 7.84
C ASN A 365 38.40 22.78 6.77
N ALA A 366 38.07 22.91 5.48
CA ALA A 366 38.83 22.28 4.38
C ALA A 366 40.12 23.07 4.06
N THR A 367 41.07 23.09 5.00
CA THR A 367 42.22 24.01 5.07
C THR A 367 43.21 23.98 3.89
N SER A 368 43.14 23.01 2.97
CA SER A 368 43.93 23.04 1.73
C SER A 368 43.15 23.55 0.52
N PHE A 369 41.81 23.64 0.59
CA PHE A 369 40.98 23.92 -0.57
C PHE A 369 41.09 25.38 -0.99
N ASN A 370 41.79 25.63 -2.11
CA ASN A 370 42.00 26.97 -2.67
C ASN A 370 41.65 27.09 -4.15
N LYS A 371 40.86 26.15 -4.69
CA LYS A 371 40.48 26.14 -6.11
C LYS A 371 39.48 27.22 -6.49
N ASN A 372 39.50 27.54 -7.79
CA ASN A 372 38.59 28.49 -8.40
C ASN A 372 37.26 27.80 -8.73
N ILE A 373 36.23 28.08 -7.96
CA ILE A 373 34.84 27.66 -8.23
C ILE A 373 33.93 28.86 -8.53
N SER A 374 34.50 29.95 -9.07
CA SER A 374 33.73 31.17 -9.40
C SER A 374 32.67 30.99 -10.49
N ASN A 375 32.77 29.93 -11.28
CA ASN A 375 31.73 29.54 -12.24
C ASN A 375 30.50 28.90 -11.59
N TRP A 376 30.56 28.51 -10.30
CA TRP A 376 29.39 28.09 -9.54
C TRP A 376 28.52 29.31 -9.26
N LEU A 377 27.43 29.44 -10.01
CA LEU A 377 26.45 30.51 -9.85
C LEU A 377 25.42 30.12 -8.79
N VAL A 378 25.59 30.63 -7.57
CA VAL A 378 24.70 30.37 -6.42
C VAL A 378 23.94 31.63 -6.01
N ASP A 379 22.90 31.47 -5.20
CA ASP A 379 22.15 32.61 -4.65
C ASP A 379 22.89 33.28 -3.48
N ASP A 380 22.65 34.59 -3.27
CA ASP A 380 23.28 35.41 -2.21
C ASP A 380 23.17 34.78 -0.80
N ALA A 381 22.11 34.00 -0.54
CA ALA A 381 21.89 33.30 0.72
C ALA A 381 22.78 32.05 0.86
N GLN A 382 22.91 31.25 -0.21
CA GLN A 382 23.76 30.07 -0.25
C GLN A 382 25.25 30.44 -0.14
N LEU A 383 25.61 31.63 -0.64
CA LEU A 383 26.98 32.17 -0.59
C LEU A 383 27.54 32.26 0.85
N LYS A 384 26.67 32.40 1.87
CA LYS A 384 27.04 32.42 3.30
C LYS A 384 27.46 31.05 3.86
N HIS A 385 27.19 29.96 3.14
CA HIS A 385 27.46 28.60 3.59
C HIS A 385 28.80 28.05 3.06
N PHE A 386 29.46 28.78 2.15
CA PHE A 386 30.81 28.48 1.64
C PHE A 386 31.90 28.99 2.60
N ASN A 387 31.86 28.48 3.84
CA ASN A 387 32.87 28.76 4.85
C ASN A 387 34.09 27.87 4.62
N ASN A 388 35.30 28.45 4.64
CA ASN A 388 36.57 27.71 4.70
C ASN A 388 37.60 28.54 5.50
N LYS A 389 38.53 27.88 6.19
CA LYS A 389 39.56 28.48 7.07
C LYS A 389 40.87 28.83 6.35
N VAL A 390 40.82 29.04 5.03
CA VAL A 390 41.99 29.45 4.24
C VAL A 390 41.94 30.96 4.07
N ASP A 391 42.76 31.69 4.83
CA ASP A 391 42.82 33.15 4.81
C ASP A 391 43.16 33.69 3.40
N ASP A 392 43.93 32.91 2.62
CA ASP A 392 44.32 33.19 1.23
C ASP A 392 43.29 32.75 0.16
N TRP A 393 42.09 32.26 0.52
CA TRP A 393 41.07 31.87 -0.48
C TRP A 393 40.39 33.12 -1.08
N LYS A 394 41.11 33.74 -2.02
CA LYS A 394 40.82 35.06 -2.57
C LYS A 394 39.42 35.16 -3.16
N SER A 395 38.85 36.37 -3.12
CA SER A 395 37.43 36.64 -3.46
C SER A 395 36.99 36.20 -4.86
N TYR A 396 37.92 36.00 -5.80
CA TYR A 396 37.67 35.51 -7.15
C TYR A 396 37.73 33.99 -7.31
N HIS A 397 38.05 33.24 -6.24
CA HIS A 397 38.01 31.77 -6.21
C HIS A 397 36.70 31.21 -5.63
N LYS A 398 35.91 32.04 -4.94
CA LYS A 398 34.63 31.65 -4.33
C LYS A 398 33.49 31.63 -5.37
N PRO A 399 32.41 30.85 -5.15
CA PRO A 399 31.23 30.87 -5.99
C PRO A 399 30.71 32.30 -6.20
N GLN A 400 30.25 32.60 -7.41
CA GLN A 400 29.73 33.92 -7.71
C GLN A 400 28.23 33.96 -7.46
N SER A 401 27.77 35.08 -6.88
CA SER A 401 26.36 35.40 -6.86
C SER A 401 25.86 35.51 -8.30
N ARG A 402 24.86 34.69 -8.67
CA ARG A 402 24.21 34.73 -10.01
C ARG A 402 23.79 36.15 -10.40
N LYS A 403 23.34 36.93 -9.41
CA LYS A 403 22.92 38.34 -9.51
C LYS A 403 24.06 39.34 -9.72
N LYS A 404 25.29 39.03 -9.27
CA LYS A 404 26.47 39.87 -9.53
C LYS A 404 26.97 39.68 -10.96
N VAL A 405 27.04 38.43 -11.42
CA VAL A 405 27.54 38.10 -12.77
C VAL A 405 26.68 38.70 -13.87
N LEU A 406 25.34 38.70 -13.71
CA LEU A 406 24.45 39.38 -14.66
C LEU A 406 24.79 40.88 -14.78
N LYS A 407 25.00 41.59 -13.67
CA LYS A 407 25.36 43.02 -13.68
C LYS A 407 26.73 43.30 -14.32
N ASP A 408 27.71 42.43 -14.07
CA ASP A 408 29.04 42.57 -14.66
C ASP A 408 29.02 42.22 -16.17
N LEU A 409 28.15 41.30 -16.61
CA LEU A 409 27.89 41.01 -18.03
C LEU A 409 27.14 42.14 -18.75
N GLU A 410 26.11 42.72 -18.15
CA GLU A 410 25.41 43.92 -18.66
C GLU A 410 26.44 45.04 -18.96
N LYS A 411 27.36 45.27 -18.02
CA LYS A 411 28.42 46.28 -18.10
C LYS A 411 29.58 45.92 -19.06
N GLN A 412 29.77 44.64 -19.38
CA GLN A 412 30.70 44.21 -20.43
C GLN A 412 30.05 44.30 -21.83
N LEU A 413 28.74 44.09 -21.94
CA LEU A 413 27.98 44.28 -23.17
C LEU A 413 28.03 45.76 -23.63
N GLU A 414 27.98 46.70 -22.68
CA GLU A 414 28.22 48.14 -22.93
C GLU A 414 29.64 48.46 -23.43
N LYS A 415 30.66 47.66 -23.07
CA LYS A 415 32.07 47.89 -23.47
C LYS A 415 32.49 47.17 -24.74
N SER A 416 31.86 46.05 -25.08
CA SER A 416 32.22 45.23 -26.25
C SER A 416 31.98 45.95 -27.58
N ASN A 417 31.07 46.92 -27.63
CA ASN A 417 30.68 47.64 -28.86
C ASN A 417 31.67 48.75 -29.29
N ALA A 418 32.77 48.98 -28.56
CA ALA A 418 33.62 50.16 -28.76
C ALA A 418 34.80 49.99 -29.74
N SER A 419 35.06 48.80 -30.31
CA SER A 419 36.34 48.54 -30.99
C SER A 419 36.29 47.87 -32.38
N TYR A 420 35.14 47.39 -32.87
CA TYR A 420 35.11 46.56 -34.11
C TYR A 420 34.56 47.25 -35.38
N ILE A 421 34.12 48.51 -35.33
CA ILE A 421 33.61 49.24 -36.52
C ILE A 421 34.50 50.44 -36.84
N LYS A 422 35.70 50.12 -37.30
CA LYS A 422 36.59 50.98 -38.08
C LYS A 422 37.33 50.06 -39.06
N THR A 423 36.66 49.50 -40.06
CA THR A 423 36.67 49.99 -41.46
C THR A 423 35.56 49.27 -42.27
N THR A 424 35.24 49.78 -43.47
CA THR A 424 34.41 49.18 -44.55
C THR A 424 32.87 49.24 -44.41
N ASN A 425 32.30 50.33 -44.96
CA ASN A 425 31.04 50.26 -45.71
C ASN A 425 31.37 49.83 -47.16
N LEU A 426 30.41 49.20 -47.86
CA LEU A 426 29.92 49.65 -49.18
C LEU A 426 28.76 48.77 -49.71
N LEU A 427 27.68 49.46 -50.12
CA LEU A 427 26.75 49.18 -51.23
C LEU A 427 25.42 48.40 -51.04
N TYR A 428 24.37 49.20 -51.30
CA TYR A 428 23.17 48.99 -52.13
C TYR A 428 21.79 48.72 -51.51
N ASP A 429 20.89 49.66 -51.81
CA ASP A 429 19.44 49.63 -51.65
C ASP A 429 18.75 48.80 -52.75
N GLU A 430 17.71 48.05 -52.36
CA GLU A 430 16.47 47.89 -53.16
C GLU A 430 15.26 47.34 -52.35
N GLU A 431 15.45 46.87 -51.11
CA GLU A 431 14.37 46.26 -50.31
C GLU A 431 13.50 47.24 -49.49
N ILE A 432 13.91 48.50 -49.31
CA ILE A 432 13.32 49.42 -48.31
C ILE A 432 11.82 49.67 -48.52
N THR A 433 11.33 49.75 -49.77
CA THR A 433 9.92 50.11 -50.04
C THR A 433 8.93 49.01 -49.62
N LYS A 434 9.33 47.73 -49.57
CA LYS A 434 8.48 46.63 -49.07
C LYS A 434 8.50 46.50 -47.55
N LEU A 435 9.46 47.11 -46.87
CA LEU A 435 9.56 47.08 -45.41
C LEU A 435 8.56 48.04 -44.75
N ILE A 436 8.23 49.17 -45.36
CA ILE A 436 7.49 50.27 -44.70
C ILE A 436 6.05 49.89 -44.31
N GLU A 437 5.28 49.18 -45.16
CA GLU A 437 3.92 48.73 -44.80
C GLU A 437 3.93 47.64 -43.73
N LYS A 438 4.92 46.73 -43.77
CA LYS A 438 5.13 45.74 -42.71
C LYS A 438 5.54 46.43 -41.40
N HIS A 439 6.36 47.47 -41.48
CA HIS A 439 6.88 48.19 -40.33
C HIS A 439 5.75 48.84 -39.52
N ASN A 440 4.75 49.47 -40.15
CA ASN A 440 3.62 50.06 -39.41
C ASN A 440 2.80 49.04 -38.60
N ILE A 441 2.59 47.83 -39.11
CA ILE A 441 1.90 46.75 -38.36
C ILE A 441 2.80 46.18 -37.26
N ASP A 442 4.11 46.05 -37.51
CA ASP A 442 5.08 45.62 -36.49
C ASP A 442 5.30 46.70 -35.41
N THR A 443 5.14 48.00 -35.72
CA THR A 443 5.24 49.11 -34.75
C THR A 443 4.08 49.12 -33.75
N GLU A 444 2.84 48.87 -34.18
CA GLU A 444 1.70 48.69 -33.27
C GLU A 444 1.90 47.48 -32.35
N LYS A 445 2.40 46.35 -32.89
CA LYS A 445 2.71 45.14 -32.10
C LYS A 445 3.84 45.37 -31.10
N GLN A 446 4.92 46.05 -31.51
CA GLN A 446 6.05 46.39 -30.64
C GLN A 446 5.65 47.34 -29.50
N LYS A 447 4.76 48.31 -29.74
CA LYS A 447 4.19 49.16 -28.67
C LYS A 447 3.51 48.32 -27.59
N ILE A 448 2.70 47.33 -27.98
CA ILE A 448 1.97 46.45 -27.03
C ILE A 448 2.95 45.57 -26.24
N GLU A 449 3.95 44.96 -26.90
CA GLU A 449 4.97 44.15 -26.23
C GLU A 449 5.83 44.96 -25.25
N SER A 450 6.24 46.17 -25.64
CA SER A 450 6.94 47.11 -24.76
C SER A 450 6.06 47.48 -23.57
N ARG A 451 4.79 47.83 -23.81
CA ARG A 451 3.87 48.27 -22.74
C ARG A 451 3.55 47.16 -21.75
N ILE A 452 3.40 45.92 -22.21
CA ILE A 452 3.28 44.74 -21.31
C ILE A 452 4.54 44.59 -20.47
N THR A 453 5.72 44.77 -21.07
CA THR A 453 7.01 44.70 -20.36
C THR A 453 7.13 45.81 -19.31
N ASP A 454 6.65 47.02 -19.59
CA ASP A 454 6.58 48.12 -18.63
C ASP A 454 5.64 47.80 -17.46
N ILE A 455 4.41 47.36 -17.74
CA ILE A 455 3.42 46.94 -16.72
C ILE A 455 4.03 45.83 -15.86
N TRP A 456 4.70 44.86 -16.48
CA TRP A 456 5.36 43.76 -15.79
C TRP A 456 6.47 44.24 -14.83
N ASN A 457 7.41 45.03 -15.34
CA ASN A 457 8.55 45.51 -14.57
C ASN A 457 8.12 46.46 -13.44
N ASN A 458 7.09 47.27 -13.67
CA ASN A 458 6.60 48.23 -12.68
C ASN A 458 5.72 47.58 -11.61
N ASP A 459 4.82 46.67 -11.96
CA ASP A 459 3.76 46.22 -11.04
C ASP A 459 4.00 44.82 -10.46
N PHE A 460 4.73 43.95 -11.16
CA PHE A 460 4.84 42.53 -10.80
C PHE A 460 6.27 42.04 -10.51
N LYS A 461 7.26 42.47 -11.29
CA LYS A 461 8.65 42.00 -11.14
C LYS A 461 9.17 42.33 -9.72
N ASN A 462 9.60 41.30 -8.99
CA ASN A 462 10.00 41.35 -7.57
C ASN A 462 8.90 41.74 -6.55
N LYS A 463 7.62 41.83 -6.95
CA LYS A 463 6.50 42.32 -6.11
C LYS A 463 5.42 41.26 -5.82
N LEU A 464 5.58 40.05 -6.34
CA LEU A 464 4.60 38.97 -6.20
C LEU A 464 4.80 38.15 -4.93
N ASP A 465 3.68 37.65 -4.38
CA ASP A 465 3.66 36.53 -3.44
C ASP A 465 3.31 35.22 -4.15
N SER A 466 3.65 34.08 -3.54
CA SER A 466 3.46 32.75 -4.11
C SER A 466 2.03 32.21 -4.13
N ALA A 467 1.03 33.00 -3.69
CA ALA A 467 -0.39 32.70 -3.87
C ALA A 467 -0.99 33.39 -5.10
N LYS A 468 -0.29 34.35 -5.73
CA LYS A 468 -0.73 34.96 -6.99
C LYS A 468 -0.72 33.93 -8.13
N LYS A 469 -1.89 33.71 -8.73
CA LYS A 469 -2.09 32.79 -9.86
C LYS A 469 -1.82 33.47 -11.20
N PHE A 470 -1.34 32.69 -12.17
CA PHE A 470 -0.98 33.11 -13.53
C PHE A 470 -2.14 33.82 -14.24
N LYS A 471 -3.36 33.26 -14.13
CA LYS A 471 -4.58 33.88 -14.66
C LYS A 471 -4.83 35.28 -14.12
N TRP A 472 -4.67 35.50 -12.81
CA TRP A 472 -4.96 36.79 -12.19
C TRP A 472 -4.01 37.89 -12.73
N ILE A 473 -2.73 37.57 -12.89
CA ILE A 473 -1.77 38.53 -13.45
C ILE A 473 -2.06 38.80 -14.94
N LEU A 474 -2.42 37.78 -15.72
CA LEU A 474 -2.81 37.96 -17.11
C LEU A 474 -4.02 38.91 -17.25
N GLU A 475 -5.05 38.75 -16.42
CA GLU A 475 -6.23 39.62 -16.47
C GLU A 475 -5.93 41.05 -15.98
N ASP A 476 -5.09 41.24 -14.96
CA ASP A 476 -4.70 42.59 -14.50
C ASP A 476 -3.85 43.33 -15.57
N ILE A 477 -2.97 42.62 -16.29
CA ILE A 477 -2.27 43.17 -17.47
C ILE A 477 -3.27 43.58 -18.56
N LYS A 478 -4.25 42.73 -18.89
CA LYS A 478 -5.30 43.04 -19.88
C LYS A 478 -6.13 44.26 -19.46
N ASP A 479 -6.55 44.36 -18.20
CA ASP A 479 -7.37 45.48 -17.73
C ASP A 479 -6.61 46.81 -17.76
N LYS A 480 -5.29 46.80 -17.51
CA LYS A 480 -4.43 47.98 -17.67
C LYS A 480 -4.32 48.41 -19.14
N LEU A 481 -4.00 47.49 -20.04
CA LEU A 481 -3.96 47.77 -21.49
C LEU A 481 -5.32 48.20 -22.06
N LYS A 482 -6.43 47.70 -21.50
CA LYS A 482 -7.79 48.07 -21.88
C LYS A 482 -8.13 49.51 -21.49
N LYS A 483 -7.70 49.97 -20.30
CA LYS A 483 -7.83 51.36 -19.87
C LYS A 483 -7.03 52.33 -20.75
N GLU A 484 -5.93 51.86 -21.32
CA GLU A 484 -5.07 52.60 -22.27
C GLU A 484 -5.56 52.52 -23.73
N GLY A 485 -6.68 51.81 -24.01
CA GLY A 485 -7.26 51.68 -25.35
C GLY A 485 -6.55 50.69 -26.28
N LEU A 486 -5.40 50.14 -25.87
CA LEU A 486 -4.52 49.29 -26.68
C LEU A 486 -5.07 47.88 -26.94
N LEU A 487 -6.05 47.42 -26.17
CA LEU A 487 -6.57 46.04 -26.28
C LEU A 487 -7.39 45.76 -27.56
N LYS A 488 -7.78 46.79 -28.32
CA LYS A 488 -8.64 46.64 -29.51
C LYS A 488 -7.96 45.97 -30.72
N ALA A 489 -6.63 45.83 -30.70
CA ALA A 489 -5.84 45.41 -31.86
C ALA A 489 -5.09 44.06 -31.69
N SER A 490 -5.23 43.34 -30.57
CA SER A 490 -4.37 42.20 -30.28
C SER A 490 -4.96 41.13 -29.34
N GLU A 491 -4.69 39.85 -29.63
CA GLU A 491 -5.00 38.72 -28.75
C GLU A 491 -3.89 38.51 -27.71
N ILE A 492 -4.24 38.45 -26.41
CA ILE A 492 -3.28 38.20 -25.32
C ILE A 492 -3.77 37.02 -24.46
N LYS A 493 -2.96 35.98 -24.33
CA LYS A 493 -3.27 34.74 -23.56
C LYS A 493 -2.02 34.13 -22.94
N LEU A 494 -2.16 33.18 -22.01
CA LEU A 494 -1.03 32.34 -21.59
C LEU A 494 -0.53 31.50 -22.77
N LEU A 495 0.76 31.16 -22.79
CA LEU A 495 1.30 30.26 -23.81
C LEU A 495 0.63 28.87 -23.77
N ASP A 496 0.32 28.40 -22.56
CA ASP A 496 -0.47 27.19 -22.30
C ASP A 496 -1.59 27.55 -21.32
N SER A 497 -2.84 27.45 -21.77
CA SER A 497 -4.02 27.78 -20.98
C SER A 497 -4.27 26.80 -19.82
N SER A 498 -3.67 25.61 -19.83
CA SER A 498 -3.75 24.70 -18.67
C SER A 498 -3.00 25.24 -17.44
N GLN A 499 -2.02 26.14 -17.65
CA GLN A 499 -1.24 26.78 -16.59
C GLN A 499 -1.99 27.94 -15.90
N GLU A 500 -3.24 28.26 -16.27
CA GLU A 500 -4.01 29.36 -15.67
C GLU A 500 -4.14 29.29 -14.14
N LYS A 501 -4.28 28.06 -13.61
CA LYS A 501 -4.38 27.80 -12.17
C LYS A 501 -3.03 27.83 -11.44
N ASN A 502 -1.91 27.83 -12.17
CA ASN A 502 -0.58 27.80 -11.56
C ASN A 502 -0.30 29.08 -10.76
N ARG A 503 0.59 28.92 -9.79
CA ARG A 503 1.11 29.97 -8.91
C ARG A 503 2.63 29.99 -8.98
N PHE A 504 3.22 31.14 -8.64
CA PHE A 504 4.68 31.25 -8.54
C PHE A 504 5.16 30.54 -7.27
N LYS A 505 6.38 30.00 -7.30
CA LYS A 505 7.05 29.44 -6.11
C LYS A 505 7.93 30.50 -5.46
N PHE A 506 7.88 30.66 -4.13
CA PHE A 506 8.65 31.70 -3.43
C PHE A 506 10.16 31.41 -3.33
N ASP A 507 10.57 30.16 -3.56
CA ASP A 507 11.93 29.65 -3.47
C ASP A 507 12.64 29.59 -4.84
N LYS A 508 12.05 30.14 -5.91
CA LYS A 508 12.62 30.12 -7.27
C LYS A 508 12.80 31.51 -7.86
N SER A 509 14.04 31.95 -7.97
CA SER A 509 14.47 33.22 -8.58
C SER A 509 14.33 33.24 -10.12
N ASP A 510 14.60 32.12 -10.80
CA ASP A 510 14.67 32.03 -12.27
C ASP A 510 13.30 31.76 -12.95
N GLN A 511 12.19 32.14 -12.31
CA GLN A 511 10.86 31.94 -12.88
C GLN A 511 10.57 32.92 -14.03
N LYS A 512 9.93 32.41 -15.08
CA LYS A 512 9.47 33.17 -16.23
C LYS A 512 7.96 32.99 -16.41
N PHE A 513 7.25 34.10 -16.51
CA PHE A 513 5.84 34.14 -16.88
C PHE A 513 5.75 34.34 -18.39
N VAL A 514 5.29 33.33 -19.12
CA VAL A 514 5.30 33.34 -20.59
C VAL A 514 3.88 33.47 -21.13
N ILE A 515 3.64 34.56 -21.85
CA ILE A 515 2.36 34.85 -22.51
C ILE A 515 2.55 34.87 -24.03
N LYS A 516 1.46 34.64 -24.77
CA LYS A 516 1.38 34.85 -26.22
C LYS A 516 0.69 36.20 -26.47
N VAL A 517 1.33 37.05 -27.26
CA VAL A 517 0.78 38.31 -27.77
C VAL A 517 0.69 38.16 -29.29
N ASN A 518 -0.53 38.08 -29.81
CA ASN A 518 -0.82 37.66 -31.18
C ASN A 518 -0.12 36.32 -31.51
N ASP A 519 0.94 36.34 -32.34
CA ASP A 519 1.73 35.17 -32.73
C ASP A 519 3.09 35.03 -32.06
N LYS A 520 3.50 36.02 -31.26
CA LYS A 520 4.80 36.04 -30.60
C LYS A 520 4.70 35.60 -29.14
N GLN A 521 5.74 34.92 -28.66
CA GLN A 521 5.90 34.61 -27.24
C GLN A 521 6.66 35.74 -26.55
N LEU A 522 6.12 36.22 -25.42
CA LEU A 522 6.75 37.20 -24.54
C LEU A 522 7.04 36.53 -23.19
N SER A 523 8.32 36.42 -22.86
CA SER A 523 8.81 35.78 -21.63
C SER A 523 9.22 36.84 -20.60
N LEU A 524 8.41 36.99 -19.56
CA LEU A 524 8.56 38.02 -18.53
C LEU A 524 9.23 37.44 -17.28
N GLU A 525 10.36 38.01 -16.86
CA GLU A 525 11.12 37.53 -15.71
C GLU A 525 10.47 37.93 -14.37
N VAL A 526 10.15 36.95 -13.54
CA VAL A 526 9.42 37.14 -12.29
C VAL A 526 10.28 37.80 -11.20
N GLY A 527 11.55 37.42 -11.10
CA GLY A 527 12.44 37.85 -10.03
C GLY A 527 12.00 37.30 -8.68
N LYS A 528 12.16 38.09 -7.61
CA LYS A 528 11.82 37.66 -6.24
C LYS A 528 10.31 37.48 -6.05
N VAL A 529 9.93 36.32 -5.53
CA VAL A 529 8.57 36.03 -5.08
C VAL A 529 8.61 35.85 -3.57
N SER A 530 7.76 36.55 -2.81
CA SER A 530 7.65 36.36 -1.37
C SER A 530 6.86 35.09 -1.04
N ARG A 531 7.17 34.46 0.10
CA ARG A 531 6.35 33.36 0.62
C ARG A 531 4.97 33.91 0.93
N ALA A 532 3.94 33.34 0.33
CA ALA A 532 2.59 33.66 0.72
C ALA A 532 2.37 33.21 2.17
N TRP A 533 2.08 34.18 3.02
CA TRP A 533 1.76 34.00 4.42
C TRP A 533 0.68 35.00 4.82
N LYS A 534 -0.24 34.57 5.68
CA LYS A 534 -1.20 35.43 6.37
C LYS A 534 -1.41 34.88 7.79
N PRO A 535 -1.40 35.71 8.84
CA PRO A 535 -1.64 35.25 10.20
C PRO A 535 -3.10 34.83 10.41
N VAL A 536 -3.32 33.92 11.37
CA VAL A 536 -4.65 33.71 11.96
C VAL A 536 -4.92 34.87 12.91
N VAL A 537 -6.06 35.55 12.80
CA VAL A 537 -6.50 36.59 13.76
C VAL A 537 -7.61 36.01 14.63
N PHE A 538 -7.46 36.10 15.95
CA PHE A 538 -8.29 35.36 16.90
C PHE A 538 -8.51 36.12 18.22
N LYS A 539 -9.37 35.57 19.07
CA LYS A 539 -9.56 35.96 20.48
C LYS A 539 -9.66 34.71 21.34
N GLY A 540 -8.86 34.69 22.41
CA GLY A 540 -8.82 33.62 23.41
C GLY A 540 -9.25 34.10 24.80
N LYS A 541 -9.65 33.17 25.67
CA LYS A 541 -10.17 33.48 27.01
C LYS A 541 -9.11 33.94 27.99
N THR A 542 -7.83 33.59 27.78
CA THR A 542 -6.74 33.96 28.70
C THR A 542 -6.40 35.46 28.71
N ASN A 543 -6.89 36.23 27.74
CA ASN A 543 -6.54 37.64 27.55
C ASN A 543 -7.74 38.54 27.20
N GLY A 544 -8.77 38.02 26.54
CA GLY A 544 -9.92 38.82 26.06
C GLY A 544 -9.64 39.75 24.87
N GLU A 545 -8.38 40.11 24.64
CA GLU A 545 -7.91 40.92 23.52
C GLU A 545 -7.80 40.12 22.20
N ARG A 546 -7.82 40.85 21.07
CA ARG A 546 -7.55 40.26 19.74
C ARG A 546 -6.05 40.08 19.55
N ALA A 547 -5.66 38.88 19.14
CA ALA A 547 -4.27 38.53 18.85
C ALA A 547 -4.13 37.95 17.43
N SER A 548 -2.89 37.84 16.96
CA SER A 548 -2.54 37.29 15.65
C SER A 548 -1.40 36.27 15.75
N SER A 549 -1.48 35.17 15.01
CA SER A 549 -0.36 34.21 14.94
C SER A 549 0.87 34.81 14.26
N LYS A 550 2.05 34.28 14.57
CA LYS A 550 3.34 34.71 14.02
C LYS A 550 3.68 33.96 12.73
N GLU A 551 4.64 34.47 11.96
CA GLU A 551 5.08 33.83 10.72
C GLU A 551 5.71 32.42 10.94
N THR A 552 6.13 32.09 12.16
CA THR A 552 6.65 30.76 12.53
C THR A 552 5.58 29.78 13.03
N GLU A 553 4.31 30.19 13.12
CA GLU A 553 3.21 29.44 13.75
C GLU A 553 2.26 28.85 12.69
N TRP A 554 2.77 27.90 11.89
CA TRP A 554 2.04 27.23 10.79
C TRP A 554 1.03 26.17 11.25
N ASP A 555 1.20 25.66 12.47
CA ASP A 555 0.27 24.78 13.17
C ASP A 555 0.10 25.35 14.58
N ILE A 556 -1.13 25.72 14.96
CA ILE A 556 -1.48 26.22 16.30
C ILE A 556 -2.39 25.25 17.07
N SER A 557 -2.49 23.99 16.62
CA SER A 557 -3.30 22.93 17.26
C SER A 557 -2.89 22.55 18.68
N TYR A 558 -1.71 23.00 19.13
CA TYR A 558 -1.20 22.80 20.48
C TYR A 558 -1.64 23.88 21.49
N TRP A 559 -2.40 24.90 21.08
CA TRP A 559 -2.93 25.92 21.99
C TRP A 559 -4.12 25.34 22.79
N ASP A 560 -3.97 25.29 24.12
CA ASP A 560 -4.88 24.64 25.08
C ASP A 560 -5.94 25.63 25.63
N ASP A 561 -6.53 26.44 24.74
CA ASP A 561 -7.61 27.38 25.07
C ASP A 561 -8.97 26.82 24.62
N LYS A 562 -10.00 27.08 25.43
CA LYS A 562 -11.39 26.62 25.19
C LYS A 562 -12.22 27.76 24.64
N ASP A 563 -13.06 27.43 23.66
CA ASP A 563 -13.95 28.39 22.99
C ASP A 563 -13.18 29.46 22.20
N PHE A 564 -12.16 29.01 21.47
CA PHE A 564 -11.25 29.87 20.70
C PHE A 564 -11.99 30.43 19.46
N GLU A 565 -12.05 31.76 19.34
CA GLU A 565 -12.76 32.46 18.27
C GLU A 565 -11.77 32.94 17.21
N VAL A 566 -11.94 32.54 15.95
CA VAL A 566 -11.16 33.03 14.81
C VAL A 566 -11.96 34.06 14.01
N TYR A 567 -11.36 35.22 13.74
CA TYR A 567 -11.93 36.29 12.91
C TYR A 567 -11.29 36.37 11.51
N GLU A 568 -10.04 35.91 11.35
CA GLU A 568 -9.42 35.75 10.03
C GLU A 568 -8.66 34.42 9.95
N ILE A 569 -8.97 33.62 8.92
CA ILE A 569 -8.19 32.42 8.61
C ILE A 569 -6.83 32.83 8.06
N GLY A 570 -5.77 32.33 8.70
CA GLY A 570 -4.40 32.42 8.21
C GLY A 570 -4.04 31.27 7.28
N TYR A 571 -3.00 31.47 6.46
CA TYR A 571 -2.49 30.48 5.52
C TYR A 571 -0.99 30.65 5.31
N TYR A 572 -0.34 29.63 4.78
CA TYR A 572 1.06 29.67 4.38
C TYR A 572 1.31 28.79 3.15
N ASP A 573 2.33 29.15 2.37
CA ASP A 573 2.84 28.29 1.31
C ASP A 573 3.73 27.19 1.89
N ASN A 574 3.35 25.92 1.71
CA ASN A 574 4.14 24.77 2.17
C ASN A 574 5.14 24.24 1.11
N GLY A 575 5.21 24.86 -0.07
CA GLY A 575 6.07 24.50 -1.21
C GLY A 575 5.34 23.74 -2.35
N SER A 576 4.23 23.05 -2.03
CA SER A 576 3.31 22.44 -3.01
C SER A 576 2.01 23.23 -3.14
N GLU A 577 1.38 23.59 -2.03
CA GLU A 577 0.05 24.21 -1.94
C GLU A 577 0.04 25.41 -0.97
N ILE A 578 -0.97 26.29 -1.12
CA ILE A 578 -1.28 27.31 -0.12
C ILE A 578 -2.21 26.68 0.90
N GLN A 579 -1.66 26.31 2.06
CA GLN A 579 -2.33 25.55 3.10
C GLN A 579 -2.90 26.49 4.17
N ALA A 580 -4.15 26.25 4.57
CA ALA A 580 -4.74 26.90 5.75
C ALA A 580 -3.93 26.55 7.01
N ILE A 581 -3.72 27.52 7.90
CA ILE A 581 -3.08 27.25 9.20
C ILE A 581 -4.00 26.35 10.04
N LYS A 582 -3.43 25.27 10.59
CA LYS A 582 -4.16 24.30 11.41
C LYS A 582 -4.55 24.92 12.76
N LEU A 583 -5.84 24.85 13.09
CA LEU A 583 -6.43 25.59 14.21
C LEU A 583 -6.35 24.86 15.56
N PRO A 584 -6.52 25.56 16.70
CA PRO A 584 -6.54 24.96 18.03
C PRO A 584 -7.69 23.97 18.21
N LYS A 585 -7.49 22.89 18.98
CA LYS A 585 -8.53 21.87 19.23
C LYS A 585 -9.78 22.40 19.93
N GLY A 586 -9.67 23.55 20.59
CA GLY A 586 -10.78 24.27 21.21
C GLY A 586 -11.45 25.33 20.33
N VAL A 587 -11.18 25.36 19.02
CA VAL A 587 -11.84 26.30 18.09
C VAL A 587 -13.36 26.10 18.10
N ALA A 588 -14.08 27.19 18.33
CA ALA A 588 -15.54 27.20 18.43
C ALA A 588 -16.20 28.07 17.36
N ILE A 589 -15.54 29.14 16.90
CA ILE A 589 -16.05 30.08 15.88
C ILE A 589 -14.96 30.35 14.84
N VAL A 590 -15.36 30.44 13.57
CA VAL A 590 -14.53 30.83 12.42
C VAL A 590 -15.25 31.89 11.57
N PRO A 591 -14.55 32.70 10.76
CA PRO A 591 -15.21 33.72 9.95
C PRO A 591 -15.99 33.10 8.80
N THR A 592 -16.96 33.85 8.26
CA THR A 592 -17.81 33.43 7.13
C THR A 592 -17.10 33.40 5.78
N LYS A 593 -15.83 33.78 5.69
CA LYS A 593 -15.06 33.83 4.45
C LYS A 593 -13.73 33.08 4.58
N LEU A 594 -13.52 32.09 3.71
CA LEU A 594 -12.22 31.49 3.46
C LEU A 594 -11.41 32.40 2.50
N PRO A 595 -10.13 32.69 2.77
CA PRO A 595 -9.25 33.36 1.81
C PRO A 595 -9.15 32.58 0.48
N LYS A 596 -9.42 33.27 -0.64
CA LYS A 596 -9.41 32.70 -2.01
C LYS A 596 -8.04 32.17 -2.45
N GLU A 597 -6.99 32.61 -1.76
CA GLU A 597 -5.60 32.19 -1.93
C GLU A 597 -5.39 30.73 -1.49
N ILE A 598 -6.21 30.21 -0.58
CA ILE A 598 -6.08 28.85 -0.04
C ILE A 598 -6.43 27.82 -1.12
N THR A 599 -5.51 26.88 -1.32
CA THR A 599 -5.69 25.72 -2.20
C THR A 599 -5.73 24.40 -1.44
N SER A 600 -5.49 24.42 -0.12
CA SER A 600 -5.55 23.24 0.73
C SER A 600 -6.11 23.58 2.11
N THR A 601 -7.16 22.87 2.53
CA THR A 601 -7.70 22.90 3.89
C THR A 601 -7.26 21.66 4.69
N LYS A 602 -6.17 21.02 4.27
CA LYS A 602 -5.61 19.82 4.89
C LYS A 602 -5.44 19.99 6.40
N ASP A 603 -5.98 19.01 7.15
CA ASP A 603 -5.92 18.89 8.61
C ASP A 603 -6.44 20.11 9.40
N MET A 604 -7.12 21.07 8.76
CA MET A 604 -7.39 22.40 9.33
C MET A 604 -8.11 22.38 10.68
N PHE A 605 -9.09 21.48 10.84
CA PHE A 605 -9.83 21.26 12.09
C PHE A 605 -9.48 19.95 12.78
N ALA A 606 -8.42 19.23 12.36
CA ALA A 606 -8.14 17.89 12.86
C ALA A 606 -7.97 17.85 14.39
N TYR A 607 -8.78 17.00 15.04
CA TYR A 607 -8.95 16.81 16.49
C TYR A 607 -9.61 17.99 17.23
N SER A 608 -10.34 18.84 16.52
CA SER A 608 -11.19 19.89 17.11
C SER A 608 -12.53 19.32 17.54
N TYR A 609 -12.52 18.51 18.61
CA TYR A 609 -13.64 17.65 19.00
C TYR A 609 -15.00 18.35 19.18
N GLN A 610 -15.01 19.64 19.53
CA GLN A 610 -16.23 20.43 19.75
C GLN A 610 -16.59 21.36 18.57
N PHE A 611 -15.78 21.41 17.50
CA PHE A 611 -16.00 22.34 16.41
C PHE A 611 -17.27 21.98 15.60
N ASN A 612 -18.20 22.92 15.51
CA ASN A 612 -19.44 22.76 14.75
C ASN A 612 -20.04 24.12 14.30
N ASP A 613 -19.20 25.07 13.87
CA ASP A 613 -19.66 26.40 13.49
C ASP A 613 -20.31 26.44 12.09
N LYS A 614 -21.51 27.02 12.01
CA LYS A 614 -22.28 27.22 10.77
C LYS A 614 -21.64 28.22 9.79
N ASN A 615 -20.69 29.04 10.22
CA ASN A 615 -20.09 30.06 9.35
C ASN A 615 -19.35 29.49 8.13
N ILE A 616 -18.86 28.25 8.23
CA ILE A 616 -18.18 27.56 7.11
C ILE A 616 -19.09 27.29 5.90
N LYS A 617 -20.41 27.28 6.07
CA LYS A 617 -21.37 27.08 4.96
C LYS A 617 -21.27 28.18 3.88
N GLN A 618 -20.66 29.31 4.22
CA GLN A 618 -20.47 30.48 3.35
C GLN A 618 -19.10 30.51 2.65
N TRP A 619 -18.24 29.51 2.87
CA TRP A 619 -16.90 29.47 2.28
C TRP A 619 -16.92 29.12 0.78
N ASP A 620 -16.15 29.87 -0.01
CA ASP A 620 -15.88 29.55 -1.41
C ASP A 620 -14.74 28.52 -1.49
N MET A 621 -15.11 27.26 -1.76
CA MET A 621 -14.17 26.15 -1.87
C MET A 621 -13.61 25.95 -3.29
N SER A 622 -13.99 26.78 -4.27
CA SER A 622 -13.68 26.57 -5.70
C SER A 622 -12.18 26.51 -6.04
N ASN A 623 -11.34 27.09 -5.18
CA ASN A 623 -9.88 27.10 -5.30
C ASN A 623 -9.18 25.94 -4.58
N VAL A 624 -9.89 25.18 -3.75
CA VAL A 624 -9.32 24.10 -2.93
C VAL A 624 -9.14 22.84 -3.76
N GLU A 625 -7.93 22.29 -3.77
CA GLU A 625 -7.56 21.05 -4.46
C GLU A 625 -7.33 19.88 -3.48
N ASN A 626 -7.12 20.17 -2.20
CA ASN A 626 -6.81 19.19 -1.17
C ASN A 626 -7.64 19.43 0.11
N MET A 627 -8.43 18.43 0.52
CA MET A 627 -9.26 18.45 1.74
C MET A 627 -8.90 17.31 2.72
N SER A 628 -7.75 16.65 2.54
CA SER A 628 -7.36 15.49 3.33
C SER A 628 -7.39 15.78 4.84
N GLY A 629 -8.06 14.93 5.63
CA GLY A 629 -8.09 15.06 7.09
C GLY A 629 -8.74 16.34 7.65
N MET A 630 -9.42 17.16 6.83
CA MET A 630 -9.91 18.48 7.25
C MET A 630 -10.74 18.44 8.54
N PHE A 631 -11.59 17.43 8.72
CA PHE A 631 -12.46 17.19 9.87
C PHE A 631 -12.12 15.90 10.64
N LEU A 632 -10.89 15.41 10.51
CA LEU A 632 -10.36 14.24 11.22
C LEU A 632 -10.56 14.36 12.74
N GLY A 633 -11.34 13.48 13.36
CA GLY A 633 -11.58 13.47 14.82
C GLY A 633 -12.36 14.68 15.34
N THR A 634 -13.20 15.30 14.50
CA THR A 634 -14.12 16.36 14.93
C THR A 634 -15.45 15.75 15.37
N ASP A 635 -15.45 15.05 16.50
CA ASP A 635 -16.58 14.25 17.00
C ASP A 635 -17.96 14.93 16.91
N LYS A 636 -18.05 16.24 17.19
CA LYS A 636 -19.29 17.05 17.20
C LYS A 636 -19.64 17.75 15.87
N PHE A 637 -18.83 17.59 14.83
CA PHE A 637 -19.02 18.33 13.58
C PHE A 637 -20.20 17.79 12.77
N ASN A 638 -21.19 18.64 12.47
CA ASN A 638 -22.40 18.23 11.73
C ASN A 638 -23.06 19.41 10.97
N GLN A 639 -22.29 20.13 10.15
CA GLN A 639 -22.82 21.18 9.27
C GLN A 639 -23.14 20.63 7.88
N GLU A 640 -24.25 21.07 7.28
CA GLU A 640 -24.54 20.89 5.85
C GLU A 640 -23.54 21.69 5.00
N LEU A 641 -22.96 21.08 3.97
CA LEU A 641 -21.90 21.67 3.12
C LEU A 641 -22.25 21.61 1.63
N ASP A 642 -23.53 21.45 1.30
CA ASP A 642 -24.06 21.29 -0.05
C ASP A 642 -23.87 22.53 -0.94
N SER A 643 -23.61 23.70 -0.33
CA SER A 643 -23.22 24.95 -0.99
C SER A 643 -21.77 24.95 -1.53
N TRP A 644 -20.91 24.03 -1.08
CA TRP A 644 -19.49 24.05 -1.42
C TRP A 644 -19.20 23.58 -2.84
N ASN A 645 -18.52 24.43 -3.62
CA ASN A 645 -17.97 24.05 -4.91
C ASN A 645 -16.65 23.28 -4.75
N VAL A 646 -16.74 21.95 -4.65
CA VAL A 646 -15.57 21.05 -4.52
C VAL A 646 -14.99 20.56 -5.86
N SER A 647 -15.38 21.14 -7.00
CA SER A 647 -15.00 20.64 -8.34
C SER A 647 -13.49 20.70 -8.66
N SER A 648 -12.70 21.46 -7.91
CA SER A 648 -11.23 21.47 -8.03
C SER A 648 -10.52 20.41 -7.16
N VAL A 649 -11.24 19.73 -6.24
CA VAL A 649 -10.65 18.81 -5.26
C VAL A 649 -10.18 17.51 -5.92
N LYS A 650 -8.98 17.09 -5.54
CA LYS A 650 -8.30 15.86 -6.01
C LYS A 650 -8.13 14.83 -4.90
N ASN A 651 -8.01 15.27 -3.65
CA ASN A 651 -7.85 14.40 -2.49
C ASN A 651 -8.86 14.73 -1.38
N MET A 652 -9.62 13.72 -0.95
CA MET A 652 -10.57 13.76 0.17
C MET A 652 -10.28 12.68 1.24
N ASN A 653 -9.10 12.06 1.21
CA ASN A 653 -8.78 10.97 2.12
C ASN A 653 -8.87 11.40 3.59
N GLN A 654 -9.43 10.54 4.44
CA GLN A 654 -9.65 10.78 5.87
C GLN A 654 -10.47 12.06 6.22
N MET A 655 -11.15 12.70 5.26
CA MET A 655 -11.76 14.03 5.47
C MET A 655 -12.69 14.10 6.70
N PHE A 656 -13.53 13.08 6.92
CA PHE A 656 -14.46 12.95 8.05
C PHE A 656 -14.16 11.72 8.94
N LEU A 657 -12.92 11.20 8.91
CA LEU A 657 -12.50 10.09 9.78
C LEU A 657 -12.72 10.46 11.26
N ASN A 658 -13.43 9.62 12.01
CA ASN A 658 -13.87 9.80 13.39
C ASN A 658 -14.78 11.03 13.64
N ALA A 659 -15.36 11.65 12.61
CA ALA A 659 -16.38 12.70 12.78
C ALA A 659 -17.74 12.07 13.13
N LYS A 660 -17.87 11.54 14.35
CA LYS A 660 -18.93 10.62 14.78
C LYS A 660 -20.36 11.15 14.57
N GLU A 661 -20.60 12.43 14.79
CA GLU A 661 -21.92 13.06 14.63
C GLU A 661 -22.17 13.63 13.23
N PHE A 662 -21.22 13.50 12.29
CA PHE A 662 -21.35 14.09 10.96
C PHE A 662 -22.40 13.36 10.11
N ASN A 663 -23.44 14.10 9.73
CA ASN A 663 -24.47 13.69 8.79
C ASN A 663 -24.97 14.89 7.95
N GLY A 664 -24.08 15.86 7.69
CA GLY A 664 -24.41 17.08 6.95
C GLY A 664 -24.47 16.84 5.44
N LYS A 665 -25.44 17.45 4.76
CA LYS A 665 -25.65 17.29 3.31
C LYS A 665 -24.39 17.59 2.49
N ILE A 666 -24.04 16.66 1.61
CA ILE A 666 -22.91 16.73 0.65
C ILE A 666 -23.22 16.11 -0.73
N GLY A 667 -24.46 15.66 -0.98
CA GLY A 667 -24.83 14.96 -2.22
C GLY A 667 -24.68 15.82 -3.50
N SER A 668 -24.76 17.15 -3.40
CA SER A 668 -24.57 18.08 -4.52
C SER A 668 -23.12 18.18 -5.03
N TRP A 669 -22.15 17.58 -4.35
CA TRP A 669 -20.72 17.74 -4.64
C TRP A 669 -20.31 17.13 -5.98
N ASN A 670 -19.65 17.93 -6.83
CA ASN A 670 -18.96 17.44 -8.02
C ASN A 670 -17.59 16.88 -7.64
N VAL A 671 -17.52 15.56 -7.45
CA VAL A 671 -16.30 14.82 -7.09
C VAL A 671 -15.53 14.24 -8.29
N GLU A 672 -15.82 14.64 -9.54
CA GLU A 672 -15.22 14.00 -10.73
C GLU A 672 -13.69 14.06 -10.78
N ASN A 673 -13.06 15.05 -10.15
CA ASN A 673 -11.59 15.19 -10.13
C ASN A 673 -10.91 14.49 -8.95
N VAL A 674 -11.67 13.90 -8.02
CA VAL A 674 -11.13 13.20 -6.86
C VAL A 674 -10.53 11.85 -7.26
N THR A 675 -9.30 11.59 -6.82
CA THR A 675 -8.58 10.34 -7.10
C THR A 675 -8.46 9.42 -5.88
N ASP A 676 -8.62 9.97 -4.68
CA ASP A 676 -8.48 9.25 -3.40
C ASP A 676 -9.60 9.65 -2.42
N MET A 677 -10.36 8.66 -1.96
CA MET A 677 -11.42 8.76 -0.95
C MET A 677 -11.19 7.78 0.22
N SER A 678 -9.98 7.25 0.37
CA SER A 678 -9.64 6.29 1.42
C SER A 678 -9.99 6.84 2.81
N SER A 679 -10.63 5.99 3.61
CA SER A 679 -11.01 6.31 4.98
C SER A 679 -11.87 7.58 5.16
N MET A 680 -12.56 8.07 4.12
CA MET A 680 -13.23 9.37 4.14
C MET A 680 -14.30 9.51 5.23
N PHE A 681 -15.13 8.49 5.45
CA PHE A 681 -16.19 8.44 6.48
C PHE A 681 -15.91 7.37 7.54
N LEU A 682 -14.63 7.06 7.74
CA LEU A 682 -14.16 6.05 8.69
C LEU A 682 -14.65 6.39 10.11
N ASN A 683 -15.40 5.52 10.78
CA ASN A 683 -16.08 5.77 12.07
C ASN A 683 -17.00 7.02 12.11
N ALA A 684 -17.52 7.49 10.98
CA ALA A 684 -18.57 8.51 10.95
C ALA A 684 -19.94 7.87 11.30
N ILE A 685 -20.11 7.51 12.58
CA ILE A 685 -21.23 6.70 13.11
C ILE A 685 -22.60 7.17 12.63
N ALA A 686 -22.86 8.49 12.67
CA ALA A 686 -24.13 9.09 12.29
C ALA A 686 -24.35 9.26 10.77
N PHE A 687 -23.32 9.06 9.95
CA PHE A 687 -23.35 9.42 8.53
C PHE A 687 -24.28 8.53 7.71
N ASN A 688 -25.23 9.15 7.01
CA ASN A 688 -26.21 8.47 6.17
C ASN A 688 -26.78 9.42 5.08
N GLN A 689 -25.94 10.21 4.42
CA GLN A 689 -26.36 11.14 3.36
C GLN A 689 -26.33 10.49 1.97
N ASP A 690 -27.31 10.80 1.13
CA ASP A 690 -27.38 10.36 -0.27
C ASP A 690 -26.17 10.86 -1.09
N LEU A 691 -25.47 9.93 -1.74
CA LEU A 691 -24.30 10.16 -2.60
C LEU A 691 -24.51 9.62 -4.03
N SER A 692 -25.74 9.26 -4.43
CA SER A 692 -26.06 8.65 -5.72
C SER A 692 -25.64 9.51 -6.94
N SER A 693 -25.71 10.83 -6.78
CA SER A 693 -25.27 11.85 -7.74
C SER A 693 -23.75 11.88 -7.97
N TRP A 694 -22.93 11.36 -7.06
CA TRP A 694 -21.47 11.44 -7.15
C TRP A 694 -20.92 10.62 -8.34
N LYS A 695 -20.02 11.22 -9.12
CA LYS A 695 -19.43 10.61 -10.32
C LYS A 695 -17.96 10.24 -10.08
N VAL A 696 -17.76 9.08 -9.49
CA VAL A 696 -16.49 8.58 -8.92
C VAL A 696 -15.50 7.93 -9.92
N LYS A 697 -15.70 8.09 -11.24
CA LYS A 697 -14.96 7.37 -12.31
C LYS A 697 -13.42 7.50 -12.27
N ASN A 698 -12.89 8.52 -11.60
CA ASN A 698 -11.45 8.80 -11.50
C ASN A 698 -10.84 8.38 -10.16
N VAL A 699 -11.65 7.92 -9.20
CA VAL A 699 -11.20 7.43 -7.90
C VAL A 699 -10.49 6.09 -8.09
N LYS A 700 -9.32 5.95 -7.47
CA LYS A 700 -8.49 4.72 -7.52
C LYS A 700 -8.52 3.94 -6.21
N ASN A 701 -8.66 4.64 -5.09
CA ASN A 701 -8.66 4.08 -3.75
C ASN A 701 -9.93 4.45 -2.99
N MET A 702 -10.65 3.45 -2.50
CA MET A 702 -11.82 3.56 -1.61
C MET A 702 -11.67 2.67 -0.37
N ASN A 703 -10.44 2.23 -0.03
CA ASN A 703 -10.21 1.38 1.15
C ASN A 703 -10.77 2.06 2.41
N SER A 704 -11.45 1.29 3.24
CA SER A 704 -12.03 1.76 4.51
C SER A 704 -13.01 2.96 4.40
N MET A 705 -13.56 3.28 3.23
CA MET A 705 -14.30 4.55 3.03
C MET A 705 -15.51 4.75 3.97
N PHE A 706 -16.33 3.72 4.19
CA PHE A 706 -17.49 3.73 5.10
C PHE A 706 -17.30 2.83 6.32
N LEU A 707 -16.05 2.46 6.59
CA LEU A 707 -15.74 1.51 7.64
C LEU A 707 -16.10 2.10 9.00
N GLY A 708 -16.92 1.42 9.81
CA GLY A 708 -17.38 1.98 11.09
C GLY A 708 -18.59 2.93 10.99
N ALA A 709 -19.10 3.25 9.79
CA ALA A 709 -20.26 4.12 9.60
C ALA A 709 -21.57 3.35 9.83
N THR A 710 -21.90 3.03 11.09
CA THR A 710 -22.95 2.07 11.45
C THR A 710 -24.36 2.39 10.93
N ASN A 711 -24.64 3.67 10.69
CA ASN A 711 -25.93 4.14 10.18
C ASN A 711 -25.98 4.27 8.65
N PHE A 712 -24.85 4.11 7.94
CA PHE A 712 -24.80 4.32 6.51
C PHE A 712 -25.60 3.24 5.76
N ASN A 713 -26.60 3.68 5.00
CA ASN A 713 -27.47 2.85 4.17
C ASN A 713 -28.03 3.71 3.02
N GLN A 714 -27.20 3.98 2.01
CA GLN A 714 -27.56 4.83 0.86
C GLN A 714 -27.22 4.16 -0.47
N ASN A 715 -28.02 4.44 -1.50
CA ASN A 715 -27.91 3.84 -2.83
C ASN A 715 -26.69 4.39 -3.58
N LEU A 716 -25.76 3.50 -3.95
CA LEU A 716 -24.53 3.83 -4.67
C LEU A 716 -24.50 3.18 -6.06
N ASN A 717 -25.62 2.68 -6.56
CA ASN A 717 -25.67 1.82 -7.75
C ASN A 717 -25.17 2.51 -9.03
N GLU A 718 -25.29 3.84 -9.13
CA GLU A 718 -24.79 4.65 -10.26
C GLU A 718 -23.26 4.89 -10.25
N TRP A 719 -22.54 4.47 -9.21
CA TRP A 719 -21.10 4.68 -9.13
C TRP A 719 -20.33 3.79 -10.13
N ASN A 720 -19.53 4.43 -10.99
CA ASN A 720 -18.59 3.72 -11.85
C ASN A 720 -17.28 3.45 -11.07
N VAL A 721 -17.14 2.22 -10.58
CA VAL A 721 -15.98 1.72 -9.83
C VAL A 721 -14.94 1.00 -10.70
N GLU A 722 -15.02 1.04 -12.04
CA GLU A 722 -14.13 0.26 -12.92
C GLU A 722 -12.64 0.61 -12.75
N ASN A 723 -12.31 1.84 -12.36
CA ASN A 723 -10.93 2.30 -12.15
C ASN A 723 -10.40 2.12 -10.70
N VAL A 724 -11.24 1.62 -9.78
CA VAL A 724 -10.84 1.40 -8.39
C VAL A 724 -10.01 0.11 -8.31
N THR A 725 -8.88 0.17 -7.60
CA THR A 725 -7.98 -0.98 -7.41
C THR A 725 -8.08 -1.63 -6.03
N ASP A 726 -8.54 -0.87 -5.03
CA ASP A 726 -8.69 -1.32 -3.65
C ASP A 726 -10.02 -0.81 -3.05
N ILE A 727 -10.85 -1.76 -2.59
CA ILE A 727 -12.10 -1.55 -1.84
C ILE A 727 -12.11 -2.37 -0.54
N SER A 728 -10.93 -2.80 -0.09
CA SER A 728 -10.81 -3.57 1.14
C SER A 728 -11.35 -2.78 2.34
N TYR A 729 -11.99 -3.51 3.25
CA TYR A 729 -12.69 -2.99 4.42
C TYR A 729 -13.83 -1.96 4.12
N MET A 730 -14.18 -1.64 2.86
CA MET A 730 -14.97 -0.45 2.51
C MET A 730 -16.32 -0.29 3.25
N PHE A 731 -17.10 -1.36 3.42
CA PHE A 731 -18.40 -1.37 4.12
C PHE A 731 -18.38 -2.20 5.40
N LYS A 732 -17.19 -2.56 5.87
CA LYS A 732 -16.99 -3.21 7.16
C LYS A 732 -17.67 -2.29 8.22
N ASN A 733 -18.54 -2.79 9.09
CA ASN A 733 -19.28 -2.01 10.13
C ASN A 733 -20.29 -0.99 9.62
N ALA A 734 -20.60 -0.99 8.33
CA ALA A 734 -21.85 -0.41 7.88
C ALA A 734 -22.98 -1.40 8.30
N ILE A 735 -23.23 -1.52 9.61
CA ILE A 735 -24.17 -2.50 10.24
C ILE A 735 -25.55 -2.39 9.58
N SER A 736 -25.95 -1.16 9.25
CA SER A 736 -27.23 -0.88 8.61
C SER A 736 -27.25 -1.06 7.09
N PHE A 737 -26.11 -1.22 6.43
CA PHE A 737 -25.98 -1.14 4.98
C PHE A 737 -26.57 -2.36 4.26
N ASN A 738 -27.54 -2.09 3.39
CA ASN A 738 -28.17 -3.04 2.48
C ASN A 738 -28.73 -2.33 1.22
N GLU A 739 -28.17 -1.18 0.82
CA GLU A 739 -28.63 -0.47 -0.37
C GLU A 739 -27.94 -0.96 -1.66
N ASN A 740 -28.62 -0.70 -2.78
CA ASN A 740 -28.26 -1.25 -4.09
C ASN A 740 -26.84 -0.85 -4.56
N ILE A 741 -26.05 -1.85 -4.93
CA ILE A 741 -24.72 -1.78 -5.57
C ILE A 741 -24.57 -2.81 -6.71
N THR A 742 -25.69 -3.30 -7.24
CA THR A 742 -25.75 -4.44 -8.18
C THR A 742 -25.16 -4.16 -9.56
N SER A 743 -25.10 -2.90 -10.02
CA SER A 743 -24.46 -2.52 -11.29
C SER A 743 -22.99 -2.12 -11.20
N TRP A 744 -22.35 -2.28 -10.03
CA TRP A 744 -20.90 -2.10 -9.91
C TRP A 744 -20.12 -3.12 -10.74
N LYS A 745 -18.98 -2.67 -11.27
CA LYS A 745 -18.04 -3.48 -12.06
C LYS A 745 -16.63 -3.34 -11.52
N PRO A 746 -16.25 -4.06 -10.45
CA PRO A 746 -14.96 -3.93 -9.77
C PRO A 746 -13.80 -4.59 -10.55
N LYS A 747 -13.75 -4.41 -11.88
CA LYS A 747 -12.89 -5.14 -12.82
C LYS A 747 -11.39 -5.03 -12.53
N ASN A 748 -10.93 -3.87 -12.04
CA ASN A 748 -9.52 -3.63 -11.73
C ASN A 748 -9.19 -3.82 -10.23
N VAL A 749 -10.15 -4.26 -9.42
CA VAL A 749 -9.94 -4.50 -7.99
C VAL A 749 -9.10 -5.76 -7.79
N ILE A 750 -8.07 -5.63 -6.94
CA ILE A 750 -7.14 -6.72 -6.59
C ILE A 750 -7.45 -7.27 -5.19
N ASN A 751 -7.93 -6.39 -4.29
CA ASN A 751 -8.17 -6.69 -2.88
C ASN A 751 -9.61 -6.34 -2.49
N MET A 752 -10.36 -7.35 -2.02
CA MET A 752 -11.70 -7.22 -1.45
C MET A 752 -11.76 -7.71 0.00
N SER A 753 -10.61 -7.87 0.66
CA SER A 753 -10.58 -8.43 2.01
C SER A 753 -11.39 -7.58 2.97
N ASN A 754 -12.11 -8.25 3.87
CA ASN A 754 -12.95 -7.65 4.91
C ASN A 754 -14.05 -6.70 4.37
N MET A 755 -14.37 -6.66 3.06
CA MET A 755 -15.18 -5.58 2.48
C MET A 755 -16.56 -5.39 3.15
N PHE A 756 -17.23 -6.48 3.54
CA PHE A 756 -18.54 -6.47 4.20
C PHE A 756 -18.51 -7.13 5.58
N GLU A 757 -17.34 -7.26 6.23
CA GLU A 757 -17.31 -7.89 7.55
C GLU A 757 -18.17 -7.10 8.55
N GLY A 758 -19.05 -7.81 9.25
CA GLY A 758 -20.02 -7.28 10.20
C GLY A 758 -21.03 -6.28 9.62
N ALA A 759 -21.19 -6.20 8.30
CA ALA A 759 -22.32 -5.53 7.66
C ALA A 759 -23.58 -6.40 7.83
N THR A 760 -24.10 -6.49 9.07
CA THR A 760 -25.03 -7.55 9.49
C THR A 760 -26.38 -7.57 8.78
N LYS A 761 -26.76 -6.48 8.09
CA LYS A 761 -27.97 -6.39 7.24
C LYS A 761 -27.72 -6.57 5.74
N PHE A 762 -26.47 -6.67 5.29
CA PHE A 762 -26.15 -6.73 3.87
C PHE A 762 -26.68 -8.03 3.23
N ASP A 763 -27.46 -7.90 2.16
CA ASP A 763 -28.04 -9.01 1.40
C ASP A 763 -28.38 -8.60 -0.05
N GLN A 764 -27.48 -7.84 -0.71
CA GLN A 764 -27.67 -7.38 -2.09
C GLN A 764 -27.10 -8.34 -3.15
N ASP A 765 -27.77 -8.44 -4.30
CA ASP A 765 -27.39 -9.34 -5.40
C ASP A 765 -26.19 -8.83 -6.20
N ILE A 766 -25.00 -9.22 -5.77
CA ILE A 766 -23.71 -8.91 -6.40
C ILE A 766 -23.22 -9.98 -7.39
N SER A 767 -24.09 -10.90 -7.82
CA SER A 767 -23.76 -11.99 -8.77
C SER A 767 -23.12 -11.53 -10.07
N LYS A 768 -23.43 -10.30 -10.53
CA LYS A 768 -22.97 -9.71 -11.79
C LYS A 768 -21.64 -8.97 -11.72
N TRP A 769 -20.95 -8.96 -10.58
CA TRP A 769 -19.68 -8.27 -10.41
C TRP A 769 -18.52 -8.94 -11.18
N GLU A 770 -17.74 -8.14 -11.92
CA GLU A 770 -16.53 -8.58 -12.62
C GLU A 770 -15.36 -8.76 -11.63
N VAL A 771 -15.29 -9.91 -10.92
CA VAL A 771 -14.27 -10.19 -9.88
C VAL A 771 -12.99 -10.88 -10.39
N SER A 772 -12.83 -11.10 -11.70
CA SER A 772 -11.79 -11.93 -12.32
C SER A 772 -10.33 -11.48 -12.11
N ASN A 773 -10.07 -10.37 -11.41
CA ASN A 773 -8.72 -9.88 -11.07
C ASN A 773 -8.44 -9.86 -9.56
N VAL A 774 -9.44 -10.18 -8.73
CA VAL A 774 -9.30 -10.24 -7.27
C VAL A 774 -8.39 -11.40 -6.90
N LYS A 775 -7.48 -11.15 -5.95
CA LYS A 775 -6.56 -12.15 -5.38
C LYS A 775 -6.86 -12.48 -3.92
N ASN A 776 -7.42 -11.52 -3.19
CA ASN A 776 -7.68 -11.64 -1.76
C ASN A 776 -9.16 -11.36 -1.45
N MET A 777 -9.87 -12.37 -0.92
CA MET A 777 -11.25 -12.31 -0.44
C MET A 777 -11.35 -12.69 1.06
N GLN A 778 -10.23 -12.66 1.78
CA GLN A 778 -10.19 -12.94 3.22
C GLN A 778 -11.25 -12.14 3.99
N ASP A 779 -11.98 -12.80 4.90
CA ASP A 779 -12.97 -12.21 5.80
C ASP A 779 -14.09 -11.41 5.09
N MET A 780 -14.26 -11.52 3.76
CA MET A 780 -15.09 -10.59 2.96
C MET A 780 -16.54 -10.46 3.44
N PHE A 781 -17.17 -11.56 3.87
CA PHE A 781 -18.55 -11.62 4.41
C PHE A 781 -18.60 -12.12 5.86
N LYS A 782 -17.50 -12.03 6.60
CA LYS A 782 -17.43 -12.46 8.00
C LYS A 782 -18.44 -11.69 8.85
N ASN A 783 -19.24 -12.35 9.68
CA ASN A 783 -20.36 -11.74 10.42
C ASN A 783 -21.42 -11.03 9.55
N ALA A 784 -21.48 -11.23 8.22
CA ALA A 784 -22.54 -10.71 7.35
C ALA A 784 -23.82 -11.57 7.48
N LYS A 785 -24.41 -11.56 8.68
CA LYS A 785 -25.44 -12.52 9.15
C LYS A 785 -26.64 -12.72 8.23
N THR A 786 -27.04 -11.73 7.43
CA THR A 786 -28.16 -11.83 6.48
C THR A 786 -27.79 -12.34 5.09
N PHE A 787 -26.52 -12.26 4.70
CA PHE A 787 -26.10 -12.42 3.31
C PHE A 787 -26.34 -13.84 2.79
N ASN A 788 -27.17 -13.98 1.75
CA ASN A 788 -27.53 -15.29 1.19
C ASN A 788 -27.77 -15.22 -0.33
N LYS A 789 -26.80 -14.70 -1.09
CA LYS A 789 -26.91 -14.51 -2.54
C LYS A 789 -26.11 -15.54 -3.33
N ASN A 790 -26.59 -15.84 -4.54
CA ASN A 790 -25.91 -16.73 -5.48
C ASN A 790 -24.68 -16.03 -6.05
N LEU A 791 -23.52 -16.67 -5.98
CA LEU A 791 -22.24 -16.16 -6.48
C LEU A 791 -21.59 -17.12 -7.49
N ALA A 792 -22.35 -18.09 -8.03
CA ALA A 792 -21.81 -19.15 -8.88
C ALA A 792 -21.16 -18.64 -10.17
N ASP A 793 -21.56 -17.47 -10.67
CA ASP A 793 -21.02 -16.88 -11.91
C ASP A 793 -19.78 -15.98 -11.67
N TRP A 794 -19.27 -15.90 -10.43
CA TRP A 794 -18.01 -15.24 -10.11
C TRP A 794 -16.78 -16.03 -10.58
N ASP A 795 -15.93 -15.40 -11.39
CA ASP A 795 -14.59 -15.92 -11.72
C ASP A 795 -13.61 -15.68 -10.56
N VAL A 796 -13.56 -16.63 -9.63
CA VAL A 796 -12.60 -16.63 -8.51
C VAL A 796 -11.25 -17.30 -8.85
N SER A 797 -10.97 -17.60 -10.13
CA SER A 797 -9.82 -18.42 -10.53
C SER A 797 -8.43 -17.83 -10.22
N LYS A 798 -8.35 -16.55 -9.81
CA LYS A 798 -7.13 -15.86 -9.37
C LYS A 798 -7.05 -15.61 -7.85
N VAL A 799 -8.07 -16.00 -7.09
CA VAL A 799 -8.10 -15.83 -5.63
C VAL A 799 -7.21 -16.89 -4.99
N SER A 800 -6.27 -16.46 -4.14
CA SER A 800 -5.40 -17.37 -3.37
C SER A 800 -5.74 -17.42 -1.88
N ASN A 801 -6.42 -16.38 -1.35
CA ASN A 801 -6.81 -16.31 0.06
C ASN A 801 -8.34 -16.16 0.23
N MET A 802 -8.96 -17.16 0.86
CA MET A 802 -10.38 -17.18 1.26
C MET A 802 -10.55 -17.45 2.78
N HIS A 803 -9.50 -17.21 3.59
CA HIS A 803 -9.56 -17.32 5.05
C HIS A 803 -10.78 -16.57 5.62
N GLY A 804 -11.58 -17.21 6.46
CA GLY A 804 -12.72 -16.58 7.14
C GLY A 804 -13.81 -15.98 6.24
N MET A 805 -13.82 -16.24 4.93
CA MET A 805 -14.64 -15.49 3.96
C MET A 805 -16.14 -15.42 4.32
N PHE A 806 -16.70 -16.49 4.92
CA PHE A 806 -18.07 -16.57 5.42
C PHE A 806 -18.13 -16.96 6.92
N GLU A 807 -17.07 -16.69 7.71
CA GLU A 807 -17.09 -16.95 9.16
C GLU A 807 -18.25 -16.17 9.82
N LEU A 808 -19.11 -16.85 10.57
CA LEU A 808 -20.29 -16.28 11.27
C LEU A 808 -21.30 -15.60 10.32
N ALA A 809 -21.32 -15.98 9.05
CA ALA A 809 -22.37 -15.60 8.10
C ALA A 809 -23.61 -16.51 8.27
N ASP A 810 -24.33 -16.35 9.38
CA ASP A 810 -25.38 -17.28 9.88
C ASP A 810 -26.33 -17.84 8.79
N LYS A 811 -26.81 -16.98 7.86
CA LYS A 811 -27.76 -17.35 6.80
C LYS A 811 -27.13 -17.76 5.46
N PHE A 812 -25.80 -17.71 5.32
CA PHE A 812 -25.18 -17.94 4.02
C PHE A 812 -25.37 -19.38 3.55
N ASN A 813 -26.11 -19.52 2.46
CA ASN A 813 -26.34 -20.76 1.73
C ASN A 813 -26.44 -20.43 0.22
N GLY A 814 -25.61 -19.48 -0.24
CA GLY A 814 -25.53 -19.06 -1.63
C GLY A 814 -24.82 -20.08 -2.51
N ASP A 815 -25.27 -20.27 -3.75
CA ASP A 815 -24.61 -21.18 -4.68
C ASP A 815 -23.22 -20.65 -5.08
N ILE A 816 -22.22 -21.51 -4.90
CA ILE A 816 -20.77 -21.32 -5.15
C ILE A 816 -20.16 -22.57 -5.82
N SER A 817 -21.02 -23.45 -6.36
CA SER A 817 -20.66 -24.78 -6.87
C SER A 817 -19.75 -24.77 -8.10
N LYS A 818 -19.78 -23.67 -8.88
CA LYS A 818 -18.98 -23.48 -10.11
C LYS A 818 -17.60 -22.85 -9.88
N TRP A 819 -17.25 -22.47 -8.65
CA TRP A 819 -16.00 -21.75 -8.35
C TRP A 819 -14.75 -22.59 -8.69
N ASP A 820 -13.82 -21.99 -9.42
CA ASP A 820 -12.50 -22.56 -9.71
C ASP A 820 -11.52 -22.23 -8.57
N THR A 821 -11.49 -23.09 -7.55
CA THR A 821 -10.66 -22.88 -6.36
C THR A 821 -9.22 -23.35 -6.49
N LYS A 822 -8.74 -23.76 -7.67
CA LYS A 822 -7.43 -24.43 -7.85
C LYS A 822 -6.19 -23.62 -7.42
N ASN A 823 -6.33 -22.30 -7.28
CA ASN A 823 -5.29 -21.39 -6.81
C ASN A 823 -5.50 -20.97 -5.34
N VAL A 824 -6.54 -21.44 -4.64
CA VAL A 824 -6.76 -21.10 -3.23
C VAL A 824 -5.83 -21.92 -2.34
N GLU A 825 -5.10 -21.22 -1.46
CA GLU A 825 -4.07 -21.79 -0.60
C GLU A 825 -4.45 -21.74 0.89
N SER A 826 -5.35 -20.82 1.25
CA SER A 826 -5.92 -20.67 2.60
C SER A 826 -7.45 -20.68 2.57
N MET A 827 -8.03 -21.63 3.31
CA MET A 827 -9.49 -21.77 3.54
C MET A 827 -9.83 -21.94 5.03
N SER A 828 -8.89 -21.67 5.96
CA SER A 828 -9.16 -21.81 7.38
C SER A 828 -10.28 -20.87 7.84
N SER A 829 -11.13 -21.37 8.74
CA SER A 829 -12.38 -20.75 9.20
C SER A 829 -13.39 -20.33 8.10
N MET A 830 -13.23 -20.76 6.84
CA MET A 830 -14.01 -20.20 5.70
C MET A 830 -15.54 -20.22 5.90
N PHE A 831 -16.10 -21.28 6.51
CA PHE A 831 -17.53 -21.42 6.83
C PHE A 831 -17.79 -21.58 8.33
N LYS A 832 -16.83 -21.18 9.18
CA LYS A 832 -16.94 -21.35 10.63
C LYS A 832 -18.16 -20.60 11.17
N GLY A 833 -19.11 -21.29 11.80
CA GLY A 833 -20.36 -20.71 12.30
C GLY A 833 -21.34 -20.28 11.22
N ALA A 834 -21.13 -20.62 9.94
CA ALA A 834 -22.10 -20.42 8.87
C ALA A 834 -23.24 -21.45 8.99
N THR A 835 -24.05 -21.34 10.05
CA THR A 835 -24.96 -22.41 10.51
C THR A 835 -25.94 -22.91 9.44
N SER A 836 -26.34 -22.08 8.47
CA SER A 836 -27.25 -22.45 7.37
C SER A 836 -26.56 -23.07 6.15
N PHE A 837 -25.21 -23.08 6.10
CA PHE A 837 -24.47 -23.45 4.90
C PHE A 837 -24.54 -24.95 4.61
N ASN A 838 -25.05 -25.30 3.42
CA ASN A 838 -25.14 -26.67 2.94
C ASN A 838 -25.20 -26.72 1.40
N LYS A 839 -24.41 -25.89 0.69
CA LYS A 839 -24.33 -25.89 -0.78
C LYS A 839 -23.24 -26.81 -1.31
N ASP A 840 -23.55 -27.46 -2.44
CA ASP A 840 -22.63 -28.37 -3.12
C ASP A 840 -21.33 -27.64 -3.51
N ILE A 841 -20.24 -28.14 -2.94
CA ILE A 841 -18.86 -27.72 -3.20
C ILE A 841 -18.02 -28.90 -3.68
N SER A 842 -18.65 -30.01 -4.09
CA SER A 842 -17.98 -31.28 -4.43
C SER A 842 -17.09 -31.23 -5.68
N ASN A 843 -17.19 -30.14 -6.45
CA ASN A 843 -16.37 -29.85 -7.63
C ASN A 843 -15.10 -29.02 -7.33
N TRP A 844 -14.95 -28.51 -6.11
CA TRP A 844 -13.82 -27.67 -5.71
C TRP A 844 -12.49 -28.42 -5.73
N ASN A 845 -11.45 -27.72 -6.19
CA ASN A 845 -10.08 -28.21 -6.20
C ASN A 845 -9.32 -27.58 -5.01
N THR A 846 -8.97 -28.39 -4.02
CA THR A 846 -8.29 -27.97 -2.79
C THR A 846 -6.78 -28.28 -2.80
N SER A 847 -6.22 -28.69 -3.95
CA SER A 847 -4.87 -29.28 -4.03
C SER A 847 -3.73 -28.37 -3.57
N LYS A 848 -3.93 -27.06 -3.45
CA LYS A 848 -2.95 -26.10 -2.91
C LYS A 848 -3.19 -25.70 -1.45
N VAL A 849 -4.35 -26.04 -0.87
CA VAL A 849 -4.72 -25.67 0.49
C VAL A 849 -3.82 -26.39 1.48
N LYS A 850 -3.21 -25.63 2.41
CA LYS A 850 -2.31 -26.18 3.46
C LYS A 850 -2.95 -26.16 4.85
N ASP A 851 -3.93 -25.30 5.05
CA ASP A 851 -4.62 -25.07 6.31
C ASP A 851 -6.15 -25.08 6.08
N MET A 852 -6.81 -26.05 6.71
CA MET A 852 -8.27 -26.20 6.77
C MET A 852 -8.78 -26.11 8.22
N SER A 853 -7.97 -25.59 9.15
CA SER A 853 -8.36 -25.43 10.55
C SER A 853 -9.68 -24.64 10.66
N TYR A 854 -10.59 -25.17 11.47
CA TYR A 854 -11.93 -24.64 11.71
C TYR A 854 -12.83 -24.44 10.47
N MET A 855 -12.48 -24.95 9.28
CA MET A 855 -13.13 -24.60 8.01
C MET A 855 -14.67 -24.73 8.02
N PHE A 856 -15.22 -25.76 8.68
CA PHE A 856 -16.64 -26.02 8.87
C PHE A 856 -17.04 -26.12 10.36
N SER A 857 -16.23 -25.58 11.28
CA SER A 857 -16.57 -25.57 12.70
C SER A 857 -17.89 -24.81 12.90
N ASP A 858 -18.82 -25.32 13.71
CA ASP A 858 -20.18 -24.80 13.91
C ASP A 858 -21.02 -24.59 12.61
N ALA A 859 -20.63 -25.19 11.48
CA ALA A 859 -21.45 -25.24 10.27
C ALA A 859 -22.56 -26.31 10.41
N ILE A 860 -23.48 -26.11 11.37
CA ILE A 860 -24.46 -27.10 11.87
C ILE A 860 -25.16 -27.91 10.78
N ASN A 861 -25.56 -27.26 9.67
CA ASN A 861 -26.31 -27.91 8.58
C ASN A 861 -25.44 -28.54 7.47
N PHE A 862 -24.12 -28.40 7.51
CA PHE A 862 -23.24 -28.83 6.43
C PHE A 862 -23.15 -30.36 6.34
N ASN A 863 -23.55 -30.93 5.21
CA ASN A 863 -23.45 -32.37 4.94
C ASN A 863 -23.30 -32.67 3.43
N GLN A 864 -22.41 -31.93 2.74
CA GLN A 864 -22.18 -32.11 1.31
C GLN A 864 -21.06 -33.10 1.02
N ASN A 865 -21.11 -33.74 -0.15
CA ASN A 865 -20.12 -34.74 -0.55
C ASN A 865 -18.77 -34.08 -0.86
N ILE A 866 -17.83 -34.22 0.05
CA ILE A 866 -16.45 -33.71 -0.07
C ILE A 866 -15.41 -34.83 -0.21
N ASN A 867 -15.83 -36.03 -0.63
CA ASN A 867 -14.89 -37.12 -0.92
C ASN A 867 -14.11 -36.82 -2.20
N THR A 868 -12.83 -37.21 -2.26
CA THR A 868 -11.95 -36.92 -3.41
C THR A 868 -12.45 -37.60 -4.68
N LYS A 869 -12.70 -36.83 -5.76
CA LYS A 869 -13.09 -37.34 -7.09
C LYS A 869 -12.00 -37.05 -8.11
N VAL A 870 -11.56 -38.06 -8.85
CA VAL A 870 -10.65 -37.87 -10.01
C VAL A 870 -11.50 -37.63 -11.26
N LYS A 871 -11.42 -36.44 -11.86
CA LYS A 871 -12.05 -36.09 -13.12
C LYS A 871 -11.34 -36.79 -14.31
N PRO A 872 -11.98 -36.94 -15.48
CA PRO A 872 -11.35 -37.58 -16.66
C PRO A 872 -10.03 -36.94 -17.13
N ASN A 873 -9.82 -35.65 -16.87
CA ASN A 873 -8.57 -34.91 -17.14
C ASN A 873 -7.46 -35.13 -16.08
N LYS A 874 -7.64 -36.10 -15.16
CA LYS A 874 -6.80 -36.37 -13.97
C LYS A 874 -6.78 -35.27 -12.90
N GLU A 875 -7.55 -34.19 -13.05
CA GLU A 875 -7.75 -33.21 -11.99
C GLU A 875 -8.51 -33.85 -10.84
N LYS A 876 -8.12 -33.58 -9.59
CA LYS A 876 -8.83 -34.04 -8.40
C LYS A 876 -9.68 -32.91 -7.81
N THR A 877 -10.93 -33.22 -7.49
CA THR A 877 -11.72 -32.40 -6.54
C THR A 877 -11.45 -32.91 -5.13
N TRP A 878 -11.48 -32.02 -4.14
CA TRP A 878 -11.19 -32.35 -2.73
C TRP A 878 -9.89 -33.15 -2.54
N ASP A 879 -8.81 -32.70 -3.19
CA ASP A 879 -7.46 -33.21 -2.92
C ASP A 879 -6.92 -32.55 -1.64
N VAL A 880 -6.94 -33.29 -0.54
CA VAL A 880 -6.42 -32.85 0.77
C VAL A 880 -4.96 -33.26 0.99
N SER A 881 -4.27 -33.81 -0.01
CA SER A 881 -2.90 -34.35 0.14
C SER A 881 -1.84 -33.35 0.57
N ASN A 882 -2.06 -32.04 0.41
CA ASN A 882 -1.15 -30.98 0.88
C ASN A 882 -1.58 -30.31 2.19
N VAL A 883 -2.72 -30.70 2.77
CA VAL A 883 -3.25 -30.13 4.01
C VAL A 883 -2.45 -30.63 5.20
N LYS A 884 -1.95 -29.69 6.01
CA LYS A 884 -1.17 -29.95 7.23
C LYS A 884 -2.00 -29.77 8.50
N ASP A 885 -2.89 -28.79 8.50
CA ASP A 885 -3.74 -28.48 9.65
C ASP A 885 -5.22 -28.71 9.34
N MET A 886 -5.86 -29.54 10.17
CA MET A 886 -7.28 -29.88 10.16
C MET A 886 -7.89 -29.69 11.57
N GLU A 887 -7.26 -28.90 12.46
CA GLU A 887 -7.78 -28.68 13.81
C GLU A 887 -9.22 -28.16 13.76
N SER A 888 -10.10 -28.81 14.51
CA SER A 888 -11.51 -28.43 14.64
C SER A 888 -12.25 -28.30 13.30
N MET A 889 -11.77 -28.92 12.22
CA MET A 889 -12.28 -28.70 10.85
C MET A 889 -13.81 -28.87 10.76
N PHE A 890 -14.38 -29.80 11.52
CA PHE A 890 -15.83 -30.04 11.62
C PHE A 890 -16.36 -29.88 13.07
N ASP A 891 -15.64 -29.24 13.99
CA ASP A 891 -16.08 -29.13 15.40
C ASP A 891 -17.42 -28.39 15.49
N GLY A 892 -18.49 -29.08 15.88
CA GLY A 892 -19.86 -28.52 15.94
C GLY A 892 -20.68 -28.62 14.64
N ALA A 893 -20.16 -29.26 13.59
CA ALA A 893 -20.91 -29.55 12.36
C ALA A 893 -21.90 -30.72 12.59
N GLU A 894 -22.98 -30.47 13.34
CA GLU A 894 -23.82 -31.52 13.93
C GLU A 894 -24.42 -32.53 12.94
N LYS A 895 -24.73 -32.09 11.71
CA LYS A 895 -25.31 -32.94 10.64
C LYS A 895 -24.27 -33.55 9.69
N PHE A 896 -22.98 -33.30 9.90
CA PHE A 896 -21.95 -33.80 9.00
C PHE A 896 -21.83 -35.33 9.09
N ASN A 897 -21.98 -36.01 7.94
CA ASN A 897 -21.83 -37.45 7.80
C ASN A 897 -21.42 -37.86 6.36
N SER A 898 -20.69 -36.99 5.65
CA SER A 898 -20.19 -37.28 4.29
C SER A 898 -19.03 -38.28 4.31
N GLU A 899 -19.01 -39.20 3.36
CA GLU A 899 -17.90 -40.12 3.13
C GLU A 899 -16.58 -39.36 2.90
N LEU A 900 -15.48 -39.81 3.51
CA LEU A 900 -14.11 -39.26 3.38
C LEU A 900 -13.08 -40.32 2.93
N SER A 901 -13.55 -41.48 2.47
CA SER A 901 -12.76 -42.71 2.24
C SER A 901 -11.62 -42.60 1.20
N LYS A 902 -11.56 -41.52 0.42
CA LYS A 902 -10.55 -41.28 -0.63
C LYS A 902 -9.58 -40.14 -0.29
N TRP A 903 -9.71 -39.54 0.89
CA TRP A 903 -8.79 -38.52 1.37
C TRP A 903 -7.39 -39.11 1.62
N ASP A 904 -6.38 -38.45 1.06
CA ASP A 904 -4.97 -38.68 1.38
C ASP A 904 -4.55 -37.68 2.47
N THR A 905 -4.50 -38.13 3.72
CA THR A 905 -4.11 -37.29 4.86
C THR A 905 -2.60 -37.37 5.17
N SER A 906 -1.77 -37.88 4.25
CA SER A 906 -0.37 -38.24 4.55
C SER A 906 0.56 -37.09 4.95
N HIS A 907 0.18 -35.84 4.69
CA HIS A 907 0.90 -34.64 5.13
C HIS A 907 0.27 -33.92 6.34
N ALA A 908 -0.85 -34.42 6.85
CA ALA A 908 -1.50 -33.85 8.03
C ALA A 908 -0.61 -34.00 9.27
N THR A 909 -0.45 -32.90 10.01
CA THR A 909 0.30 -32.81 11.26
C THR A 909 -0.59 -32.48 12.46
N ASN A 910 -1.76 -31.87 12.25
CA ASN A 910 -2.73 -31.52 13.29
C ASN A 910 -4.14 -31.99 12.90
N MET A 911 -4.76 -32.80 13.75
CA MET A 911 -6.17 -33.25 13.66
C MET A 911 -6.90 -33.06 15.00
N ALA A 912 -6.40 -32.19 15.89
CA ALA A 912 -7.02 -31.91 17.18
C ALA A 912 -8.49 -31.51 16.99
N LYS A 913 -9.40 -32.08 17.79
CA LYS A 913 -10.85 -31.78 17.76
C LYS A 913 -11.54 -31.90 16.38
N MET A 914 -10.92 -32.52 15.37
CA MET A 914 -11.38 -32.47 13.97
C MET A 914 -12.86 -32.84 13.77
N PHE A 915 -13.36 -33.81 14.55
CA PHE A 915 -14.75 -34.28 14.56
C PHE A 915 -15.45 -34.06 15.91
N LYS A 916 -14.94 -33.16 16.75
CA LYS A 916 -15.56 -32.83 18.03
C LYS A 916 -17.01 -32.35 17.82
N ASN A 917 -17.92 -32.72 18.72
CA ASN A 917 -19.36 -32.41 18.64
C ASN A 917 -20.07 -32.81 17.31
N THR A 918 -19.47 -33.61 16.41
CA THR A 918 -20.10 -34.06 15.14
C THR A 918 -21.11 -35.18 15.40
N LYS A 919 -22.27 -34.83 15.94
CA LYS A 919 -23.24 -35.78 16.49
C LYS A 919 -23.64 -36.92 15.53
N THR A 920 -23.74 -36.66 14.23
CA THR A 920 -24.11 -37.68 13.22
C THR A 920 -22.96 -38.41 12.55
N PHE A 921 -21.70 -38.00 12.76
CA PHE A 921 -20.59 -38.52 11.96
C PHE A 921 -20.27 -39.98 12.31
N ASN A 922 -20.38 -40.87 11.32
CA ASN A 922 -20.07 -42.30 11.48
C ASN A 922 -19.52 -42.91 10.18
N GLN A 923 -18.67 -42.17 9.44
CA GLN A 923 -18.07 -42.63 8.20
C GLN A 923 -16.72 -43.31 8.42
N ASN A 924 -16.43 -44.34 7.64
CA ASN A 924 -15.17 -45.08 7.73
C ASN A 924 -13.99 -44.19 7.29
N ILE A 925 -13.05 -43.99 8.21
CA ILE A 925 -11.79 -43.22 8.03
C ILE A 925 -10.54 -44.07 8.33
N ALA A 926 -10.67 -45.40 8.37
CA ALA A 926 -9.56 -46.32 8.65
C ALA A 926 -8.43 -46.27 7.60
N ASN A 927 -8.68 -45.61 6.46
CA ASN A 927 -7.70 -45.30 5.40
C ASN A 927 -6.84 -44.06 5.69
N PHE A 928 -7.20 -43.22 6.67
CA PHE A 928 -6.45 -42.01 6.99
C PHE A 928 -5.02 -42.35 7.39
N ASN A 929 -4.06 -41.71 6.75
CA ASN A 929 -2.66 -41.85 7.06
C ASN A 929 -2.29 -40.89 8.19
N ILE A 930 -2.05 -41.45 9.38
CA ILE A 930 -1.78 -40.68 10.61
C ILE A 930 -0.29 -40.56 10.97
N LYS A 931 0.63 -41.10 10.16
CA LYS A 931 2.07 -41.25 10.49
C LYS A 931 2.82 -39.95 10.85
N ASN A 932 2.26 -38.81 10.44
CA ASN A 932 2.83 -37.47 10.60
C ASN A 932 2.00 -36.61 11.57
N VAL A 933 0.84 -37.09 12.03
CA VAL A 933 -0.07 -36.33 12.89
C VAL A 933 0.47 -36.34 14.33
N MET A 934 0.75 -35.15 14.83
CA MET A 934 1.32 -34.91 16.16
C MET A 934 0.25 -34.55 17.21
N PHE A 935 -0.90 -34.04 16.77
CA PHE A 935 -1.98 -33.55 17.63
C PHE A 935 -3.31 -34.25 17.32
N PHE A 936 -3.87 -34.91 18.34
CA PHE A 936 -5.10 -35.72 18.30
C PHE A 936 -6.11 -35.36 19.40
N ASN A 937 -5.78 -34.42 20.29
CA ASN A 937 -6.55 -34.13 21.48
C ASN A 937 -8.03 -33.87 21.14
N ASN A 938 -8.91 -34.61 21.80
CA ASN A 938 -10.36 -34.50 21.74
C ASN A 938 -10.97 -34.67 20.34
N MET A 939 -10.30 -35.37 19.41
CA MET A 939 -10.72 -35.52 18.01
C MET A 939 -12.17 -35.97 17.82
N PHE A 940 -12.70 -36.82 18.72
CA PHE A 940 -14.06 -37.37 18.70
C PHE A 940 -14.88 -37.03 19.96
N GLU A 941 -14.46 -36.02 20.74
CA GLU A 941 -15.20 -35.61 21.94
C GLU A 941 -16.65 -35.26 21.56
N ASN A 942 -17.64 -35.89 22.21
CA ASN A 942 -19.08 -35.76 21.90
C ASN A 942 -19.53 -36.18 20.48
N ALA A 943 -18.72 -36.91 19.70
CA ALA A 943 -19.13 -37.50 18.42
C ALA A 943 -19.99 -38.77 18.65
N VAL A 944 -21.21 -38.59 19.17
CA VAL A 944 -22.02 -39.68 19.76
C VAL A 944 -22.39 -40.83 18.82
N SER A 945 -22.41 -40.61 17.51
CA SER A 945 -22.71 -41.68 16.53
C SER A 945 -21.47 -42.44 16.04
N PHE A 946 -20.25 -42.00 16.37
CA PHE A 946 -19.02 -42.54 15.80
C PHE A 946 -18.71 -43.93 16.38
N ASN A 947 -18.71 -44.95 15.53
CA ASN A 947 -18.47 -46.35 15.89
C ASN A 947 -17.79 -47.10 14.72
N GLN A 948 -16.58 -46.67 14.36
CA GLN A 948 -15.81 -47.23 13.24
C GLN A 948 -14.53 -47.92 13.74
N ASP A 949 -14.14 -49.00 13.07
CA ASP A 949 -12.89 -49.73 13.35
C ASP A 949 -11.68 -48.93 12.86
N LEU A 950 -10.88 -48.43 13.81
CA LEU A 950 -9.62 -47.72 13.54
C LEU A 950 -8.37 -48.59 13.79
N SER A 951 -8.51 -49.93 13.81
CA SER A 951 -7.43 -50.88 14.15
C SER A 951 -6.17 -50.80 13.29
N LYS A 952 -6.25 -50.15 12.12
CA LYS A 952 -5.14 -49.91 11.19
C LYS A 952 -4.27 -48.70 11.54
N TRP A 953 -4.73 -47.84 12.45
CA TRP A 953 -3.99 -46.66 12.89
C TRP A 953 -2.81 -47.05 13.80
N SER A 954 -1.62 -46.53 13.48
CA SER A 954 -0.40 -46.76 14.25
C SER A 954 0.18 -45.46 14.78
N PHE A 955 0.30 -45.37 16.11
CA PHE A 955 0.82 -44.18 16.82
C PHE A 955 2.32 -44.26 17.14
N LYS A 956 3.05 -45.23 16.55
CA LYS A 956 4.47 -45.50 16.87
C LYS A 956 5.39 -44.29 16.65
N HIS A 957 5.04 -43.38 15.74
CA HIS A 957 5.79 -42.15 15.46
C HIS A 957 5.81 -41.15 16.62
N LEU A 958 4.88 -41.25 17.58
CA LEU A 958 4.84 -40.37 18.76
C LEU A 958 5.81 -40.79 19.87
N GLY A 959 6.26 -42.06 19.87
CA GLY A 959 7.28 -42.58 20.79
C GLY A 959 6.95 -42.37 22.28
N ASP A 960 7.98 -42.15 23.09
CA ASP A 960 7.85 -41.92 24.55
C ASP A 960 7.15 -40.60 24.92
N LYS A 961 6.88 -39.70 23.96
CA LYS A 961 6.22 -38.39 24.24
C LYS A 961 4.75 -38.54 24.67
N ILE A 962 4.18 -39.74 24.60
CA ILE A 962 2.84 -40.07 25.09
C ILE A 962 2.80 -40.20 26.64
N LYS A 963 3.95 -40.34 27.32
CA LYS A 963 4.03 -40.64 28.77
C LYS A 963 3.57 -39.52 29.72
N THR A 964 3.15 -38.36 29.22
CA THR A 964 2.51 -37.32 30.04
C THR A 964 1.17 -36.90 29.44
N ASN A 965 0.11 -37.04 30.24
CA ASN A 965 -1.31 -36.79 29.92
C ASN A 965 -1.95 -37.74 28.90
N THR A 966 -1.96 -39.04 29.22
CA THR A 966 -2.91 -40.00 28.63
C THR A 966 -4.39 -39.64 28.88
N GLU A 967 -4.69 -38.64 29.71
CA GLU A 967 -6.03 -38.05 29.91
C GLU A 967 -6.34 -36.90 28.92
N SER A 968 -5.38 -36.40 28.13
CA SER A 968 -5.62 -35.30 27.16
C SER A 968 -5.64 -35.73 25.69
N TYR A 969 -5.28 -36.98 25.38
CA TYR A 969 -5.42 -37.58 24.05
C TYR A 969 -6.76 -38.31 23.91
N ASP A 970 -7.80 -37.76 24.54
CA ASP A 970 -9.01 -38.48 24.91
C ASP A 970 -9.85 -38.81 23.67
N LEU A 971 -9.74 -40.05 23.18
CA LEU A 971 -10.45 -40.59 22.02
C LEU A 971 -11.90 -40.97 22.39
N ASN A 972 -12.55 -40.09 23.13
CA ASN A 972 -13.71 -40.35 23.98
C ASN A 972 -15.05 -40.39 23.20
N ALA A 973 -15.09 -41.14 22.10
CA ALA A 973 -16.34 -41.68 21.59
C ALA A 973 -16.82 -42.78 22.55
N ARG A 974 -18.07 -42.70 23.03
CA ARG A 974 -18.66 -43.62 24.04
C ARG A 974 -18.81 -45.09 23.57
N SER A 975 -18.25 -45.41 22.41
CA SER A 975 -18.21 -46.69 21.72
C SER A 975 -16.87 -47.44 21.84
N TRP A 976 -15.81 -46.81 22.38
CA TRP A 976 -14.51 -47.46 22.59
C TRP A 976 -14.62 -48.53 23.69
N THR A 977 -14.89 -49.78 23.29
CA THR A 977 -14.94 -50.91 24.22
C THR A 977 -13.57 -51.13 24.86
N ASN A 978 -13.55 -51.49 26.15
CA ASN A 978 -12.34 -51.68 26.97
C ASN A 978 -11.32 -52.71 26.42
N SER A 979 -11.63 -53.39 25.32
CA SER A 979 -10.76 -54.30 24.56
C SER A 979 -9.73 -53.60 23.67
N TRP A 980 -9.75 -52.27 23.52
CA TRP A 980 -8.81 -51.54 22.64
C TRP A 980 -7.97 -50.48 23.38
N LYS A 981 -7.03 -50.95 24.20
CA LYS A 981 -5.85 -50.17 24.62
C LYS A 981 -4.64 -50.59 23.79
N PRO A 982 -3.94 -49.68 23.09
CA PRO A 982 -2.72 -50.03 22.37
C PRO A 982 -1.59 -50.29 23.37
N ASP A 983 -1.27 -51.57 23.59
CA ASP A 983 -0.10 -51.99 24.35
C ASP A 983 1.18 -51.77 23.52
N ALA A 984 2.25 -51.30 24.18
CA ALA A 984 3.44 -50.81 23.51
C ALA A 984 4.29 -51.92 22.85
N ASN A 985 4.10 -53.19 23.23
CA ASN A 985 5.04 -54.29 22.90
C ASN A 985 4.38 -55.67 22.60
N SER A 986 3.21 -55.74 21.94
CA SER A 986 2.57 -57.02 21.59
C SER A 986 2.52 -57.32 20.09
N THR A 987 2.94 -58.54 19.70
CA THR A 987 2.95 -59.07 18.32
C THR A 987 1.86 -60.12 18.08
N LYS A 988 0.60 -59.82 18.43
CA LYS A 988 -0.64 -60.36 17.80
C LYS A 988 -1.91 -59.85 18.52
N PRO A 989 -2.93 -59.34 17.81
CA PRO A 989 -4.26 -59.20 18.36
C PRO A 989 -5.03 -60.53 18.29
N VAL A 990 -5.78 -60.86 19.33
CA VAL A 990 -6.84 -61.88 19.29
C VAL A 990 -8.17 -61.16 19.06
N MET A 991 -8.99 -61.64 18.13
CA MET A 991 -10.29 -61.02 17.81
C MET A 991 -11.29 -61.17 18.96
N PRO A 992 -12.09 -60.13 19.28
CA PRO A 992 -13.45 -60.32 19.75
C PRO A 992 -14.29 -60.93 18.61
N GLN A 993 -15.15 -61.90 18.92
CA GLN A 993 -16.12 -62.42 17.95
C GLN A 993 -17.05 -61.30 17.45
N PRO A 994 -17.46 -61.31 16.17
CA PRO A 994 -18.42 -60.33 15.67
C PRO A 994 -19.74 -60.48 16.42
N GLN A 995 -20.27 -59.39 16.98
CA GLN A 995 -21.68 -59.38 17.35
C GLN A 995 -22.53 -59.52 16.08
N PRO A 996 -23.59 -60.34 16.10
CA PRO A 996 -24.46 -60.48 14.94
C PRO A 996 -25.07 -59.12 14.59
N ALA A 997 -25.14 -58.81 13.30
CA ALA A 997 -25.76 -57.59 12.82
C ALA A 997 -27.19 -57.47 13.38
N PRO A 998 -27.68 -56.25 13.67
CA PRO A 998 -29.13 -56.06 13.83
C PRO A 998 -29.80 -56.63 12.58
N LYS A 999 -30.77 -57.53 12.79
CA LYS A 999 -31.41 -58.28 11.70
C LYS A 999 -31.87 -57.30 10.61
N PRO A 1000 -31.70 -57.65 9.31
CA PRO A 1000 -32.43 -56.97 8.26
C PRO A 1000 -33.91 -56.97 8.64
N VAL A 1001 -34.54 -55.80 8.65
CA VAL A 1001 -36.01 -55.74 8.58
C VAL A 1001 -36.37 -56.25 7.20
N GLU A 1002 -37.02 -57.40 7.13
CA GLU A 1002 -37.46 -57.98 5.86
C GLU A 1002 -38.35 -56.98 5.12
N PRO A 1003 -38.18 -56.81 3.80
CA PRO A 1003 -39.15 -56.09 3.01
C PRO A 1003 -40.48 -56.87 3.08
N THR A 1004 -41.54 -56.19 3.51
CA THR A 1004 -42.89 -56.76 3.48
C THR A 1004 -43.25 -57.12 2.03
N PRO A 1005 -43.79 -58.32 1.77
CA PRO A 1005 -44.03 -58.77 0.40
C PRO A 1005 -45.14 -57.96 -0.27
N ILE A 1006 -44.82 -57.36 -1.41
CA ILE A 1006 -45.80 -56.75 -2.33
C ILE A 1006 -46.45 -57.88 -3.15
N PRO A 1007 -47.79 -58.04 -3.14
CA PRO A 1007 -48.48 -58.97 -4.04
C PRO A 1007 -48.49 -58.44 -5.49
N PRO A 1008 -48.51 -59.32 -6.51
CA PRO A 1008 -48.11 -58.97 -7.87
C PRO A 1008 -49.26 -58.49 -8.76
N VAL A 1009 -49.03 -57.43 -9.56
CA VAL A 1009 -49.83 -57.13 -10.78
C VAL A 1009 -48.94 -56.50 -11.87
N GLN A 1010 -48.89 -57.15 -13.03
CA GLN A 1010 -48.61 -56.56 -14.36
C GLN A 1010 -49.95 -56.25 -15.06
N PRO A 1011 -50.02 -55.47 -16.17
CA PRO A 1011 -49.03 -54.57 -16.79
C PRO A 1011 -49.59 -53.13 -17.04
N ALA A 1012 -48.80 -52.29 -17.71
CA ALA A 1012 -49.21 -51.02 -18.35
C ALA A 1012 -50.21 -51.25 -19.53
N PRO A 1013 -50.82 -50.24 -20.23
CA PRO A 1013 -50.39 -48.83 -20.36
C PRO A 1013 -51.52 -47.76 -20.55
N SER A 1014 -51.13 -46.60 -21.12
CA SER A 1014 -51.89 -45.61 -21.92
C SER A 1014 -52.31 -44.25 -21.31
N THR A 1015 -51.95 -43.22 -22.06
CA THR A 1015 -52.23 -41.76 -22.04
C THR A 1015 -53.69 -41.43 -22.49
N PRO A 1016 -54.21 -40.17 -22.59
CA PRO A 1016 -53.53 -38.85 -22.66
C PRO A 1016 -54.24 -37.62 -22.01
N GLU A 1017 -53.68 -36.40 -22.23
CA GLU A 1017 -54.36 -35.06 -22.24
C GLU A 1017 -55.04 -34.55 -20.92
N THR A 1018 -55.36 -33.26 -20.65
CA THR A 1018 -55.17 -31.92 -21.26
C THR A 1018 -55.20 -30.81 -20.15
N MET A 1019 -54.87 -29.55 -20.46
CA MET A 1019 -55.06 -28.38 -19.54
C MET A 1019 -56.52 -27.86 -19.56
N PRO A 1020 -57.03 -27.17 -18.50
CA PRO A 1020 -56.91 -25.70 -18.44
C PRO A 1020 -56.77 -25.07 -17.02
N THR A 1021 -56.61 -23.73 -17.01
CA THR A 1021 -56.53 -22.77 -15.88
C THR A 1021 -57.93 -22.33 -15.36
N PRO A 1022 -58.10 -21.26 -14.54
CA PRO A 1022 -57.49 -20.84 -13.25
C PRO A 1022 -58.54 -20.47 -12.15
N GLN A 1023 -58.16 -20.28 -10.86
CA GLN A 1023 -58.78 -19.35 -9.86
C GLN A 1023 -58.12 -19.49 -8.45
N PRO A 1024 -58.38 -18.62 -7.43
CA PRO A 1024 -58.12 -17.18 -7.38
C PRO A 1024 -57.23 -16.76 -6.16
N LYS A 1025 -56.93 -15.46 -6.03
CA LYS A 1025 -56.20 -14.88 -4.87
C LYS A 1025 -57.04 -14.87 -3.58
N PRO A 1026 -56.44 -15.08 -2.40
CA PRO A 1026 -56.93 -14.57 -1.12
C PRO A 1026 -56.42 -13.14 -0.82
N VAL A 1027 -57.25 -12.35 -0.16
CA VAL A 1027 -57.02 -10.98 0.35
C VAL A 1027 -57.22 -11.02 1.89
N PRO A 1028 -56.56 -10.16 2.70
CA PRO A 1028 -56.28 -10.49 4.11
C PRO A 1028 -57.40 -10.12 5.10
N VAL A 1029 -57.31 -10.66 6.32
CA VAL A 1029 -58.18 -10.35 7.46
C VAL A 1029 -57.34 -10.09 8.73
N GLU A 1030 -57.76 -9.13 9.53
CA GLU A 1030 -57.05 -8.58 10.70
C GLU A 1030 -57.18 -9.43 12.00
N PRO A 1031 -56.31 -9.23 13.01
CA PRO A 1031 -56.40 -9.87 14.33
C PRO A 1031 -56.92 -8.94 15.44
N THR A 1032 -57.66 -9.48 16.42
CA THR A 1032 -57.81 -9.05 17.85
C THR A 1032 -58.93 -9.89 18.53
N PRO A 1033 -59.12 -9.88 19.88
CA PRO A 1033 -58.14 -9.96 20.98
C PRO A 1033 -58.57 -10.99 22.08
N THR A 1034 -57.70 -11.30 23.07
CA THR A 1034 -58.15 -11.85 24.38
C THR A 1034 -57.18 -11.50 25.53
N PRO A 1035 -57.63 -11.31 26.81
CA PRO A 1035 -56.80 -10.74 27.89
C PRO A 1035 -56.62 -11.72 29.11
N PRO A 1036 -56.35 -11.34 30.39
CA PRO A 1036 -55.14 -11.82 31.11
C PRO A 1036 -55.37 -12.47 32.51
N VAL A 1037 -54.33 -13.06 33.13
CA VAL A 1037 -54.34 -13.53 34.55
C VAL A 1037 -53.00 -13.25 35.28
N GLN A 1038 -53.05 -13.06 36.61
CA GLN A 1038 -51.98 -12.61 37.54
C GLN A 1038 -51.60 -13.69 38.63
N PRO A 1039 -50.64 -13.46 39.58
CA PRO A 1039 -49.71 -14.53 40.02
C PRO A 1039 -49.64 -14.93 41.54
N GLN A 1040 -48.71 -15.88 41.85
CA GLN A 1040 -48.09 -16.26 43.15
C GLN A 1040 -48.89 -17.17 44.15
N PRO A 1041 -48.29 -17.82 45.21
CA PRO A 1041 -46.90 -17.81 45.73
C PRO A 1041 -46.26 -19.23 46.03
N ALA A 1042 -45.18 -19.30 46.84
CA ALA A 1042 -44.40 -20.51 47.22
C ALA A 1042 -44.30 -20.77 48.75
N PRO A 1043 -43.73 -21.91 49.23
CA PRO A 1043 -43.20 -22.09 50.62
C PRO A 1043 -41.74 -22.66 50.68
N ASN A 1044 -40.78 -22.07 51.43
CA ASN A 1044 -40.42 -22.22 52.89
C ASN A 1044 -39.67 -23.54 53.25
N LYS A 1045 -38.69 -23.65 54.19
CA LYS A 1045 -38.07 -22.81 55.29
C LYS A 1045 -36.67 -23.44 55.68
N PRO A 1046 -35.82 -23.02 56.68
CA PRO A 1046 -36.10 -22.43 58.02
C PRO A 1046 -35.10 -21.35 58.56
N PHE A 1047 -35.05 -21.16 59.90
CA PHE A 1047 -34.31 -20.19 60.76
C PHE A 1047 -33.85 -20.94 62.06
N ILE A 1048 -32.97 -20.50 63.02
CA ILE A 1048 -32.87 -19.29 63.88
C ILE A 1048 -31.38 -19.02 64.35
N ARG A 1049 -31.19 -17.91 65.09
CA ARG A 1049 -30.07 -17.30 65.90
C ARG A 1049 -29.52 -18.15 67.10
N PRO A 1050 -28.64 -17.70 68.07
CA PRO A 1050 -28.05 -16.34 68.38
C PRO A 1050 -26.58 -16.17 68.95
N LEU A 1051 -26.08 -14.91 68.96
CA LEU A 1051 -25.20 -14.13 69.91
C LEU A 1051 -23.82 -14.61 70.50
N ILE A 1052 -22.73 -13.85 70.19
CA ILE A 1052 -21.69 -13.12 71.02
C ILE A 1052 -21.38 -13.63 72.47
N PRO A 1053 -20.10 -13.82 72.99
CA PRO A 1053 -18.98 -12.80 73.10
C PRO A 1053 -17.45 -13.23 73.14
N ILE A 1054 -16.57 -12.23 72.83
CA ILE A 1054 -15.26 -11.80 73.48
C ILE A 1054 -13.96 -12.70 73.55
N ARG A 1055 -12.81 -11.99 73.38
CA ARG A 1055 -11.34 -12.25 73.57
C ARG A 1055 -10.90 -13.03 74.87
N PRO A 1056 -9.62 -13.45 75.12
CA PRO A 1056 -8.30 -12.89 74.67
C PRO A 1056 -7.09 -13.87 74.47
N ILE A 1057 -5.87 -13.29 74.34
CA ILE A 1057 -4.50 -13.78 74.71
C ILE A 1057 -3.50 -14.14 73.57
N ASN A 1058 -2.23 -13.78 73.83
CA ASN A 1058 -0.96 -13.82 73.07
C ASN A 1058 -0.06 -14.96 73.68
N PRO A 1059 1.26 -15.12 73.47
CA PRO A 1059 2.21 -14.86 72.36
C PRO A 1059 3.02 -16.12 71.93
N ASN A 1060 3.94 -15.95 70.94
CA ASN A 1060 5.21 -16.71 70.70
C ASN A 1060 5.16 -18.25 70.51
N ASP A 1061 5.87 -18.86 69.55
CA ASP A 1061 7.33 -18.77 69.47
C ASP A 1061 7.98 -19.06 68.09
N ASN A 1062 9.26 -18.68 68.04
CA ASN A 1062 10.29 -18.68 67.01
C ASN A 1062 10.45 -19.85 65.97
N LYS A 1063 10.74 -19.42 64.72
CA LYS A 1063 11.91 -19.76 63.85
C LYS A 1063 12.03 -21.03 62.98
N ILE A 1064 12.68 -20.79 61.82
CA ILE A 1064 13.55 -21.64 60.97
C ILE A 1064 12.96 -22.25 59.66
N THR A 1065 13.14 -21.46 58.59
CA THR A 1065 13.52 -21.76 57.18
C THR A 1065 13.23 -23.11 56.49
N LEU A 1066 12.32 -23.04 55.51
CA LEU A 1066 12.55 -23.09 54.04
C LEU A 1066 13.37 -24.21 53.35
N SER A 1067 14.00 -25.17 54.04
CA SER A 1067 14.73 -26.28 53.37
C SER A 1067 13.93 -27.59 53.21
N GLU A 1068 12.68 -27.64 53.67
CA GLU A 1068 11.87 -28.85 53.65
C GLU A 1068 10.68 -28.81 52.66
N ILE A 1069 10.90 -29.54 51.55
CA ILE A 1069 9.90 -30.36 50.84
C ILE A 1069 8.93 -29.63 49.88
N ILE A 1070 9.53 -29.20 48.77
CA ILE A 1070 9.12 -29.50 47.37
C ILE A 1070 8.00 -30.57 47.23
N LYS A 1071 6.80 -30.24 46.67
CA LYS A 1071 6.24 -30.70 45.36
C LYS A 1071 4.69 -30.56 45.18
N LYS A 1072 4.31 -30.01 44.02
CA LYS A 1072 3.13 -30.28 43.15
C LYS A 1072 1.68 -30.18 43.66
N ASP A 1073 1.01 -29.14 43.15
CA ASP A 1073 -0.22 -29.14 42.33
C ASP A 1073 -1.36 -30.16 42.58
N GLN A 1074 -2.58 -29.61 42.78
CA GLN A 1074 -3.66 -29.77 41.78
C GLN A 1074 -4.69 -28.62 41.85
N LEU A 1075 -5.38 -28.38 40.73
CA LEU A 1075 -6.26 -27.22 40.46
C LEU A 1075 -7.75 -27.49 40.76
N GLY A 1076 -8.52 -26.44 41.05
CA GLY A 1076 -9.99 -26.48 41.05
C GLY A 1076 -10.69 -25.19 41.52
N GLU A 1077 -11.00 -24.30 40.55
CA GLU A 1077 -11.99 -23.19 40.57
C GLU A 1077 -12.10 -22.21 41.77
N ILE A 1078 -12.07 -20.89 41.50
CA ILE A 1078 -13.04 -19.89 42.03
C ILE A 1078 -12.93 -18.51 41.31
N ASN A 1079 -14.04 -18.13 40.67
CA ASN A 1079 -14.64 -16.80 40.51
C ASN A 1079 -13.79 -15.49 40.58
N PHE A 1080 -13.61 -14.83 39.43
CA PHE A 1080 -13.10 -13.45 39.33
C PHE A 1080 -14.16 -12.38 39.65
N ARG A 1081 -14.29 -12.00 40.94
CA ARG A 1081 -14.95 -10.73 41.33
C ARG A 1081 -14.21 -9.91 42.39
N SER A 1082 -12.93 -10.22 42.64
CA SER A 1082 -12.20 -9.77 43.83
C SER A 1082 -11.03 -8.81 43.57
N ALA A 1083 -10.56 -8.62 42.33
CA ALA A 1083 -9.33 -7.87 42.04
C ALA A 1083 -9.37 -6.39 42.51
N ASN A 1084 -10.46 -5.67 42.25
CA ASN A 1084 -10.60 -4.25 42.62
C ASN A 1084 -10.82 -4.00 44.12
N GLU A 1085 -11.24 -5.01 44.89
CA GLU A 1085 -11.33 -4.90 46.36
C GLU A 1085 -10.03 -5.38 47.04
N ILE A 1086 -9.30 -6.33 46.45
CA ILE A 1086 -7.96 -6.72 46.95
C ILE A 1086 -6.98 -5.54 46.89
N LEU A 1087 -6.93 -4.79 45.79
CA LEU A 1087 -6.06 -3.62 45.65
C LEU A 1087 -6.37 -2.49 46.65
N LYS A 1088 -7.66 -2.24 46.96
CA LYS A 1088 -8.04 -1.27 48.00
C LYS A 1088 -7.64 -1.72 49.40
N LYS A 1089 -7.72 -3.02 49.68
CA LYS A 1089 -7.41 -3.60 50.99
C LYS A 1089 -5.90 -3.67 51.27
N LEU A 1090 -5.09 -3.90 50.24
CA LEU A 1090 -3.62 -3.86 50.30
C LEU A 1090 -3.10 -2.44 50.55
N ALA A 1091 -3.72 -1.41 49.97
CA ALA A 1091 -3.34 -0.02 50.22
C ALA A 1091 -3.73 0.50 51.63
N SER A 1092 -4.67 -0.16 52.32
CA SER A 1092 -5.20 0.28 53.62
C SER A 1092 -4.64 -0.46 54.84
N LEU A 1093 -3.73 -1.42 54.67
CA LEU A 1093 -3.15 -2.19 55.77
C LEU A 1093 -1.62 -1.97 55.84
N ASN A 1094 -1.23 -1.28 56.90
CA ASN A 1094 0.09 -0.70 57.16
C ASN A 1094 1.31 -1.65 57.06
N LYS A 1095 2.38 -1.06 56.50
CA LYS A 1095 3.80 -1.11 56.94
C LYS A 1095 4.63 -2.38 56.75
N ASP A 1096 5.83 -2.12 56.21
CA ASP A 1096 7.07 -2.88 56.30
C ASP A 1096 7.16 -4.21 55.52
N ILE A 1097 6.93 -4.15 54.20
CA ILE A 1097 7.48 -5.10 53.23
C ILE A 1097 8.25 -4.30 52.14
N ASN A 1098 9.51 -4.67 51.92
CA ASN A 1098 10.38 -4.03 50.92
C ASN A 1098 10.26 -4.76 49.57
N ILE A 1099 9.77 -4.08 48.53
CA ILE A 1099 9.64 -4.62 47.17
C ILE A 1099 10.85 -4.13 46.38
N TYR A 1100 11.76 -5.04 46.00
CA TYR A 1100 13.05 -4.64 45.45
C TYR A 1100 13.02 -4.19 43.99
N GLU A 1101 12.07 -4.62 43.15
CA GLU A 1101 11.90 -4.04 41.81
C GLU A 1101 10.47 -4.13 41.24
N LEU A 1102 10.05 -3.03 40.60
CA LEU A 1102 8.75 -2.85 39.97
C LEU A 1102 8.96 -2.52 38.49
N VAL A 1103 8.60 -3.46 37.61
CA VAL A 1103 8.87 -3.35 36.16
C VAL A 1103 7.60 -2.94 35.43
N VAL A 1104 7.66 -1.82 34.72
CA VAL A 1104 6.58 -1.32 33.86
C VAL A 1104 7.01 -1.49 32.41
N THR A 1105 6.35 -2.39 31.68
CA THR A 1105 6.67 -2.66 30.27
C THR A 1105 5.62 -2.02 29.37
N ASN A 1106 6.04 -1.03 28.56
CA ASN A 1106 5.16 -0.32 27.64
C ASN A 1106 4.86 -1.17 26.40
N ILE A 1107 3.77 -1.95 26.47
CA ILE A 1107 3.03 -2.39 25.28
C ILE A 1107 2.04 -1.26 24.91
N THR A 1108 1.62 -1.17 23.65
CA THR A 1108 1.11 0.06 23.02
C THR A 1108 -0.24 0.62 23.57
N LYS A 1109 -0.64 1.78 23.02
CA LYS A 1109 -0.86 3.06 23.72
C LYS A 1109 -2.05 3.24 24.69
N ASN A 1110 -2.72 2.19 25.20
CA ASN A 1110 -3.86 2.36 26.15
C ASN A 1110 -3.84 1.47 27.41
N SER A 1111 -2.80 0.66 27.63
CA SER A 1111 -2.65 -0.13 28.86
C SER A 1111 -1.19 -0.32 29.23
N ALA A 1112 -0.85 -0.11 30.50
CA ALA A 1112 0.45 -0.52 31.04
C ALA A 1112 0.35 -1.91 31.68
N ILE A 1113 1.35 -2.75 31.44
CA ILE A 1113 1.55 -3.97 32.24
C ILE A 1113 2.51 -3.62 33.37
N VAL A 1114 2.04 -3.78 34.60
CA VAL A 1114 2.88 -3.66 35.80
C VAL A 1114 3.15 -5.07 36.32
N SER A 1115 4.43 -5.38 36.49
CA SER A 1115 4.91 -6.64 37.05
C SER A 1115 5.73 -6.36 38.30
N ALA A 1116 5.40 -7.02 39.42
CA ALA A 1116 6.15 -6.94 40.66
C ALA A 1116 6.93 -8.24 40.89
N HIS A 1117 8.17 -8.10 41.36
CA HIS A 1117 9.04 -9.22 41.72
C HIS A 1117 9.46 -9.08 43.19
N LEU A 1118 9.58 -10.22 43.88
CA LEU A 1118 10.43 -10.35 45.06
C LEU A 1118 11.52 -11.35 44.70
N ASP A 1119 12.78 -10.99 44.96
CA ASP A 1119 13.96 -11.85 44.82
C ASP A 1119 13.95 -12.74 43.55
N SER A 1120 13.72 -12.09 42.41
CA SER A 1120 13.74 -12.64 41.03
C SER A 1120 12.64 -13.62 40.60
N ASP A 1121 11.69 -14.00 41.46
CA ASP A 1121 10.52 -14.79 41.05
C ASP A 1121 9.30 -13.91 40.69
N TYR A 1122 8.56 -14.34 39.67
CA TYR A 1122 7.45 -13.58 39.06
C TYR A 1122 6.11 -13.85 39.78
N ILE A 1123 5.59 -12.82 40.44
CA ILE A 1123 4.37 -12.94 41.28
C ILE A 1123 3.07 -12.67 40.48
N GLY A 1124 3.19 -12.20 39.24
CA GLY A 1124 2.06 -12.04 38.30
C GLY A 1124 2.03 -10.66 37.61
N SER A 1125 1.28 -10.56 36.51
CA SER A 1125 1.00 -9.30 35.81
C SER A 1125 -0.42 -8.82 36.04
N VAL A 1126 -0.58 -7.50 36.11
CA VAL A 1126 -1.89 -6.84 36.08
C VAL A 1126 -1.87 -5.81 34.95
N LEU A 1127 -2.82 -5.89 34.01
CA LEU A 1127 -3.09 -4.83 33.06
C LEU A 1127 -3.89 -3.73 33.77
N VAL A 1128 -3.35 -2.52 33.85
CA VAL A 1128 -4.03 -1.37 34.46
C VAL A 1128 -4.26 -0.28 33.42
N SER A 1129 -5.52 0.12 33.27
CA SER A 1129 -5.93 1.26 32.44
C SER A 1129 -5.96 2.53 33.30
N PHE A 1130 -4.90 3.34 33.25
CA PHE A 1130 -4.86 4.63 33.93
C PHE A 1130 -5.48 5.74 33.08
N ASN A 1131 -6.31 6.59 33.71
CA ASN A 1131 -6.81 7.82 33.11
C ASN A 1131 -6.88 8.94 34.18
N ILE A 1132 -5.73 9.59 34.45
CA ILE A 1132 -5.66 10.78 35.33
C ILE A 1132 -4.78 11.86 34.69
N LYS A 1133 -5.15 13.13 34.94
CA LYS A 1133 -4.65 14.35 34.30
C LYS A 1133 -3.41 14.96 34.99
N LYS A 1134 -2.70 15.84 34.24
CA LYS A 1134 -1.71 16.90 34.61
C LYS A 1134 -1.92 17.53 36.02
N PRO A 1135 -0.92 18.20 36.66
CA PRO A 1135 0.23 18.97 36.12
C PRO A 1135 1.59 18.64 36.80
N GLN A 1136 2.78 19.25 36.57
CA GLN A 1136 3.24 20.60 36.16
C GLN A 1136 4.44 20.54 35.17
N ALA A 1137 4.94 21.69 34.70
CA ALA A 1137 5.96 21.90 33.65
C ALA A 1137 7.27 21.04 33.74
N ILE A 1138 8.02 20.78 32.65
CA ILE A 1138 9.02 21.72 32.07
C ILE A 1138 9.39 21.39 30.59
N LYS A 1139 9.44 22.45 29.75
CA LYS A 1139 10.15 22.70 28.46
C LYS A 1139 10.05 21.71 27.27
N TRP A 1140 10.30 22.30 26.08
CA TRP A 1140 10.07 21.74 24.73
C TRP A 1140 11.35 21.65 23.91
N GLU A 1141 11.45 20.62 23.06
CA GLU A 1141 12.01 20.72 21.70
C GLU A 1141 11.07 19.99 20.71
N LYS A 1142 11.01 20.43 19.44
CA LYS A 1142 10.11 19.96 18.37
C LYS A 1142 10.94 19.37 17.18
N PRO A 1143 10.37 18.91 16.04
CA PRO A 1143 9.51 17.72 15.86
C PRO A 1143 9.86 16.91 14.57
N ILE A 1144 9.52 15.62 14.43
CA ILE A 1144 9.24 15.01 13.10
C ILE A 1144 8.12 13.93 13.21
N PHE A 1145 7.13 13.97 12.31
CA PHE A 1145 6.05 12.98 12.11
C PHE A 1145 6.59 11.73 11.35
N ASN A 1146 5.97 10.55 11.30
CA ASN A 1146 4.70 10.30 10.59
C ASN A 1146 4.23 8.84 10.73
N THR A 1147 2.90 8.62 10.64
CA THR A 1147 2.14 7.50 10.00
C THR A 1147 2.77 6.10 9.83
N THR A 1148 2.05 4.98 9.98
CA THR A 1148 0.58 4.73 9.99
C THR A 1148 0.27 3.47 10.81
N ASP A 1149 -0.64 3.57 11.78
CA ASP A 1149 -1.52 2.46 12.15
C ASP A 1149 -2.75 2.51 11.23
N ASP A 1150 -3.31 1.36 10.85
CA ASP A 1150 -4.69 1.28 10.36
C ASP A 1150 -5.46 0.24 11.19
N TRP A 1151 -6.69 0.59 11.53
CA TRP A 1151 -7.55 -0.12 12.48
C TRP A 1151 -8.28 -1.32 11.81
N PHE A 1152 -8.87 -2.24 12.60
CA PHE A 1152 -10.33 -2.29 12.81
C PHE A 1152 -10.83 -3.47 13.65
N LEU A 1153 -11.90 -3.22 14.42
CA LEU A 1153 -12.57 -4.17 15.31
C LEU A 1153 -14.08 -4.21 15.00
N TYR A 1154 -14.74 -5.33 15.33
CA TYR A 1154 -16.17 -5.56 15.09
C TYR A 1154 -17.02 -5.65 16.35
N PRO A 1155 -18.29 -5.22 16.32
CA PRO A 1155 -19.11 -5.07 17.51
C PRO A 1155 -20.16 -6.18 17.60
N VAL A 1156 -20.32 -6.75 18.79
CA VAL A 1156 -21.55 -7.46 19.13
C VAL A 1156 -22.46 -6.48 19.87
N ILE A 1157 -23.58 -6.17 19.22
CA ILE A 1157 -24.68 -5.39 19.80
C ILE A 1157 -25.21 -6.14 21.03
N SER A 1158 -25.34 -5.45 22.16
CA SER A 1158 -26.23 -5.89 23.24
C SER A 1158 -27.36 -4.88 23.42
N ASN A 1159 -28.58 -5.41 23.52
CA ASN A 1159 -29.78 -4.63 23.78
C ASN A 1159 -29.70 -3.99 25.18
N ASN A 1160 -30.23 -2.77 25.34
CA ASN A 1160 -31.26 -2.64 26.36
C ASN A 1160 -32.26 -1.49 26.13
N LYS A 1161 -33.47 -1.72 26.66
CA LYS A 1161 -34.60 -0.78 26.69
C LYS A 1161 -34.46 0.18 27.88
N ASN A 1162 -34.91 1.42 27.73
CA ASN A 1162 -36.07 1.97 28.45
C ASN A 1162 -36.30 3.45 28.06
N ILE A 1163 -37.44 3.76 27.44
CA ILE A 1163 -38.63 4.42 28.04
C ILE A 1163 -38.43 5.92 28.33
N ILE A 1164 -39.04 6.75 27.48
CA ILE A 1164 -39.68 8.01 27.83
C ILE A 1164 -41.05 8.03 27.12
N ASP A 1165 -42.08 8.53 27.80
CA ASP A 1165 -43.50 8.38 27.44
C ASP A 1165 -44.00 9.23 26.25
N PRO A 1166 -45.19 8.92 25.67
CA PRO A 1166 -45.54 9.33 24.32
C PRO A 1166 -46.29 10.67 24.23
N VAL A 1167 -46.07 11.37 23.12
CA VAL A 1167 -46.96 12.44 22.62
C VAL A 1167 -47.77 11.91 21.42
N LYS A 1168 -49.06 12.24 21.39
CA LYS A 1168 -50.08 11.74 20.44
C LYS A 1168 -49.70 11.92 18.96
N PRO A 1169 -50.07 10.97 18.08
CA PRO A 1169 -50.08 11.18 16.63
C PRO A 1169 -51.38 11.85 16.16
N GLU A 1170 -51.26 12.87 15.30
CA GLU A 1170 -52.36 13.30 14.43
C GLU A 1170 -52.30 12.56 13.09
N LYS A 1171 -53.46 12.33 12.48
CA LYS A 1171 -53.63 11.44 11.31
C LYS A 1171 -53.16 12.08 10.00
N PRO A 1172 -52.73 11.26 9.01
CA PRO A 1172 -52.48 11.74 7.65
C PRO A 1172 -53.79 12.04 6.92
N VAL A 1173 -53.74 13.01 5.99
CA VAL A 1173 -54.83 13.31 5.04
C VAL A 1173 -54.29 13.20 3.62
N GLU A 1174 -55.04 12.53 2.74
CA GLU A 1174 -54.69 12.29 1.34
C GLU A 1174 -54.77 13.55 0.47
N PRO A 1175 -54.02 13.63 -0.65
CA PRO A 1175 -54.08 14.76 -1.57
C PRO A 1175 -54.96 14.48 -2.80
N LYS A 1176 -56.00 15.32 -3.04
CA LYS A 1176 -56.57 15.79 -4.34
C LYS A 1176 -57.97 16.41 -4.15
N PRO A 1177 -58.50 17.22 -5.10
CA PRO A 1177 -57.83 18.07 -6.10
C PRO A 1177 -58.41 19.51 -6.19
N ASP A 1178 -57.80 20.30 -7.09
CA ASP A 1178 -58.38 21.43 -7.85
C ASP A 1178 -58.60 22.85 -7.27
N LYS A 1179 -58.58 23.77 -8.24
CA LYS A 1179 -58.71 25.25 -8.24
C LYS A 1179 -60.20 25.69 -8.02
N PRO A 1180 -60.63 26.98 -8.16
CA PRO A 1180 -59.91 28.24 -8.46
C PRO A 1180 -60.30 29.47 -7.60
N ASN A 1181 -59.53 30.58 -7.68
CA ASN A 1181 -60.00 31.90 -8.19
C ASN A 1181 -59.06 33.09 -7.87
N LYS A 1182 -59.22 34.16 -8.66
CA LYS A 1182 -58.63 35.51 -8.53
C LYS A 1182 -59.81 36.50 -8.67
N PRO A 1183 -59.90 37.61 -7.91
CA PRO A 1183 -59.61 38.94 -8.51
C PRO A 1183 -59.05 39.99 -7.50
N THR A 1184 -57.99 40.74 -7.83
CA THR A 1184 -57.97 42.21 -8.12
C THR A 1184 -57.56 43.14 -6.97
N ASN A 1185 -57.09 44.35 -7.35
CA ASN A 1185 -56.33 45.35 -6.58
C ASN A 1185 -57.15 46.62 -6.31
N PRO A 1186 -56.74 47.52 -5.39
CA PRO A 1186 -56.41 48.91 -5.80
C PRO A 1186 -55.16 49.45 -5.03
N SER A 1187 -54.42 50.50 -5.41
CA SER A 1187 -54.84 51.85 -5.88
C SER A 1187 -53.68 52.62 -6.56
N ASN A 1188 -53.98 53.72 -7.24
CA ASN A 1188 -53.05 54.75 -7.79
C ASN A 1188 -52.93 55.95 -6.78
N PRO A 1189 -52.13 57.05 -6.93
CA PRO A 1189 -52.16 57.94 -8.12
C PRO A 1189 -50.91 58.84 -8.47
N ILE A 1190 -51.03 59.55 -9.62
CA ILE A 1190 -50.35 60.80 -10.08
C ILE A 1190 -49.00 60.73 -10.86
N THR A 1191 -48.96 61.48 -11.98
CA THR A 1191 -47.91 61.69 -13.03
C THR A 1191 -47.41 63.17 -13.03
N PRO A 1192 -46.59 63.73 -13.97
CA PRO A 1192 -45.89 63.18 -15.16
C PRO A 1192 -44.40 63.62 -15.39
N ASN A 1193 -43.63 62.88 -16.21
CA ASN A 1193 -43.01 63.37 -17.47
C ASN A 1193 -42.02 62.37 -18.14
N LYS A 1194 -41.76 62.58 -19.45
CA LYS A 1194 -41.00 61.79 -20.45
C LYS A 1194 -39.58 62.39 -20.67
N PRO A 1195 -38.66 61.86 -21.51
CA PRO A 1195 -38.42 60.51 -22.09
C PRO A 1195 -37.10 59.87 -21.53
N ASP A 1196 -36.56 58.68 -21.87
CA ASP A 1196 -36.32 58.04 -23.18
C ASP A 1196 -36.06 56.50 -23.14
N LYS A 1197 -35.92 55.88 -24.33
CA LYS A 1197 -35.70 54.42 -24.67
C LYS A 1197 -34.31 53.85 -24.27
N PRO A 1198 -33.95 52.55 -24.52
CA PRO A 1198 -34.68 51.38 -25.12
C PRO A 1198 -34.78 50.14 -24.18
N ALA A 1199 -35.71 49.17 -24.32
CA ALA A 1199 -35.99 48.19 -25.39
C ALA A 1199 -34.94 47.04 -25.52
N ASP A 1200 -35.29 45.75 -25.71
CA ASP A 1200 -36.60 45.09 -25.63
C ASP A 1200 -36.51 43.53 -25.55
N ASN A 1201 -37.55 42.93 -24.97
CA ASN A 1201 -38.26 41.66 -25.27
C ASN A 1201 -37.53 40.35 -25.74
N LYS A 1202 -37.90 39.13 -25.28
CA LYS A 1202 -39.22 38.41 -25.27
C LYS A 1202 -39.75 38.08 -26.70
N PRO A 1203 -40.70 37.12 -26.91
CA PRO A 1203 -40.84 35.79 -26.26
C PRO A 1203 -41.54 34.65 -27.07
N THR A 1204 -41.57 33.43 -26.48
CA THR A 1204 -42.69 32.44 -26.39
C THR A 1204 -43.54 31.96 -27.58
N THR A 1205 -43.45 30.63 -27.86
CA THR A 1205 -44.51 29.55 -27.86
C THR A 1205 -45.85 29.72 -28.63
N PRO A 1206 -46.72 28.68 -28.80
CA PRO A 1206 -46.58 27.20 -28.71
C PRO A 1206 -47.19 26.44 -29.95
N THR A 1207 -47.30 25.10 -29.83
CA THR A 1207 -48.31 24.15 -30.40
C THR A 1207 -47.81 23.04 -31.37
N THR A 1208 -48.27 21.82 -31.08
CA THR A 1208 -48.25 20.56 -31.87
C THR A 1208 -49.62 20.39 -32.56
N PRO A 1209 -49.80 19.61 -33.67
CA PRO A 1209 -49.57 18.15 -33.69
C PRO A 1209 -49.34 17.45 -35.08
N THR A 1210 -49.43 16.11 -35.07
CA THR A 1210 -49.79 15.17 -36.17
C THR A 1210 -48.82 14.79 -37.32
N ASN A 1211 -48.68 13.46 -37.47
CA ASN A 1211 -48.66 12.62 -38.67
C ASN A 1211 -47.62 12.78 -39.83
N ASN A 1212 -46.97 11.62 -40.06
CA ASN A 1212 -46.70 10.98 -41.37
C ASN A 1212 -45.57 11.45 -42.30
N LYS A 1213 -44.96 10.41 -42.90
CA LYS A 1213 -44.25 10.36 -44.21
C LYS A 1213 -42.82 10.94 -44.33
N LYS A 1214 -41.86 10.00 -44.37
CA LYS A 1214 -40.81 9.86 -45.40
C LYS A 1214 -41.38 10.13 -46.82
N PRO A 1215 -40.60 10.50 -47.88
CA PRO A 1215 -39.14 10.33 -48.00
C PRO A 1215 -38.38 11.47 -48.75
N GLU A 1216 -37.11 11.20 -49.09
CA GLU A 1216 -36.39 11.47 -50.37
C GLU A 1216 -36.74 12.68 -51.28
N ALA A 1217 -35.82 13.29 -52.05
CA ALA A 1217 -34.34 13.26 -52.16
C ALA A 1217 -33.87 14.29 -53.22
N LYS A 1218 -32.54 14.48 -53.35
CA LYS A 1218 -31.80 15.10 -54.50
C LYS A 1218 -32.04 16.61 -54.74
N LYS A 1219 -31.01 17.47 -54.55
CA LYS A 1219 -29.94 17.83 -55.52
C LYS A 1219 -30.46 18.48 -56.81
N VAL A 1220 -30.06 19.73 -57.11
CA VAL A 1220 -28.86 20.10 -57.92
C VAL A 1220 -28.66 21.63 -57.97
N ASN A 1221 -27.40 22.05 -57.75
CA ASN A 1221 -26.65 23.25 -58.16
C ASN A 1221 -27.32 24.44 -58.89
N ASN A 1222 -26.84 25.66 -58.59
CA ASN A 1222 -25.88 26.32 -59.49
C ASN A 1222 -24.96 27.38 -58.83
N ASN A 1223 -23.82 27.66 -59.49
CA ASN A 1223 -22.59 28.25 -58.94
C ASN A 1223 -22.32 29.73 -59.31
N LYS A 1224 -21.39 30.34 -58.55
CA LYS A 1224 -20.31 31.33 -58.89
C LYS A 1224 -20.39 32.60 -58.04
N ALA A 1225 -19.31 33.22 -57.54
CA ALA A 1225 -17.85 32.92 -57.40
C ALA A 1225 -17.35 33.73 -56.16
N ALA A 1226 -16.12 33.67 -55.59
CA ALA A 1226 -14.78 33.26 -56.04
C ALA A 1226 -13.91 32.84 -54.79
N PHE A 1227 -13.06 31.80 -54.83
CA PHE A 1227 -11.56 31.82 -54.95
C PHE A 1227 -10.80 32.63 -53.85
N ILE A 1228 -9.76 32.17 -53.12
CA ILE A 1228 -8.82 30.99 -53.12
C ILE A 1228 -8.53 30.50 -51.68
N GLY A 1229 -8.07 29.24 -51.51
CA GLY A 1229 -7.71 28.52 -50.26
C GLY A 1229 -6.58 29.10 -49.39
N ILE A 1230 -6.03 28.41 -48.37
CA ILE A 1230 -5.87 26.95 -48.08
C ILE A 1230 -5.96 26.74 -46.54
N GLY A 1231 -6.44 25.58 -46.04
CA GLY A 1231 -6.28 25.24 -44.61
C GLY A 1231 -7.09 24.04 -44.08
N VAL A 1232 -6.51 22.83 -44.14
CA VAL A 1232 -7.00 21.59 -43.49
C VAL A 1232 -6.58 21.65 -42.00
N THR A 1233 -7.31 21.18 -40.98
CA THR A 1233 -7.45 19.75 -40.60
C THR A 1233 -8.32 19.60 -39.34
N LEU A 1234 -9.27 18.64 -39.32
CA LEU A 1234 -9.63 17.92 -38.09
C LEU A 1234 -10.43 16.63 -38.38
N LEU A 1235 -9.82 15.44 -38.25
CA LEU A 1235 -10.41 14.26 -37.58
C LEU A 1235 -9.51 13.03 -37.66
N ALA A 1236 -9.51 12.28 -36.55
CA ALA A 1236 -9.01 10.92 -36.33
C ALA A 1236 -7.49 10.64 -36.55
N ILE A 1237 -6.87 10.06 -35.51
CA ILE A 1237 -6.18 8.76 -35.57
C ILE A 1237 -5.94 8.27 -34.13
N ILE A 1238 -6.43 7.06 -33.82
CA ILE A 1238 -5.82 6.16 -32.85
C ILE A 1238 -5.49 4.89 -33.63
N LEU A 1239 -4.20 4.65 -33.89
CA LEU A 1239 -3.53 3.33 -33.94
C LEU A 1239 -2.19 3.41 -34.69
N ILE A 1240 -1.20 2.67 -34.16
CA ILE A 1240 0.03 2.18 -34.82
C ILE A 1240 1.02 3.29 -35.24
N SER A 1241 2.08 3.58 -34.46
CA SER A 1241 3.28 2.77 -34.17
C SER A 1241 4.27 2.62 -35.33
N SER A 1242 5.50 3.08 -35.06
CA SER A 1242 6.78 2.74 -35.72
C SER A 1242 7.31 3.61 -36.86
N VAL A 1243 8.61 3.92 -36.72
CA VAL A 1243 9.59 4.46 -37.71
C VAL A 1243 9.55 5.95 -38.06
N ALA A 1244 10.32 6.73 -37.29
CA ALA A 1244 11.07 7.88 -37.80
C ALA A 1244 12.39 8.05 -37.03
N LEU A 1245 13.26 7.03 -37.10
CA LEU A 1245 14.69 7.21 -36.80
C LEU A 1245 15.35 7.85 -38.04
N ILE A 1246 16.39 8.67 -37.80
CA ILE A 1246 17.30 9.28 -38.80
C ILE A 1246 16.85 10.61 -39.42
N LEU A 1247 17.76 11.60 -39.31
CA LEU A 1247 17.78 13.02 -39.75
C LEU A 1247 17.39 14.05 -38.66
N LYS A 1248 18.31 14.81 -38.05
CA LYS A 1248 19.75 15.03 -38.30
C LYS A 1248 20.53 15.22 -36.98
N ARG A 1249 21.62 14.48 -36.79
CA ARG A 1249 22.86 15.02 -36.20
C ARG A 1249 23.74 15.52 -37.34
N LYS A 1250 24.17 16.79 -37.33
CA LYS A 1250 25.54 17.22 -37.68
C LYS A 1250 25.69 18.76 -37.61
N LYS A 1251 26.84 19.18 -37.08
CA LYS A 1251 27.28 20.56 -36.77
C LYS A 1251 26.53 21.15 -35.56
N LYS A 1252 27.21 21.60 -34.49
CA LYS A 1252 28.66 21.69 -34.24
C LYS A 1252 29.00 21.04 -32.90
#